data_AF-A0A1F2VIC0-F1
#
_entry.id   AF-A0A1F2VIC0-F1
#
_cell.length_a   1.000
_cell.length_b   1.000
_cell.length_c   1.000
_cell.angle_alpha   90.00
_cell.angle_beta   90.00
_cell.angle_gamma   90.00
#
_symmetry.space_group_name_H-M   'P 1'
#
loop_
_entity.id
_entity.type
_entity.pdbx_description
1 polymer ?
#
loop_
_entity_poly.entity_id
_entity_poly.type
_entity_poly.pdbx_seq_one_letter_code
_entity_poly.pdbx_strand_id
1 'polypeptide(L)'
;MKVNRIWMTVGVILIASAFYEARVKPQSRPLYERGLALYNQGNYQESQMELERAYQIEPNSTAIMVLIGWNHLKMRQFDAARENFSRAARIDPELVEAKLGLAYLALESGQGRVRLEEIRSLLSQEPGNKDFQLAAATALRQAGANRESAEIFRRLLGRGKYGELARKNLEEMYGLEKLGEEIPPGFPPLERPSQLQVNFRAAGQYLQRRRGSAWEDFYVKGVNIGPATPGNFASDPPVLAEDYLLWLDRIAALGANTVRLYTILPPAFYRALRLHNENPQRARLYLLQEVWLADSEETNLFLPAVEVVTRQEIARVIDLLHGQGDLPLRKGHASGLYSVDVSDYVLGLLIGREFDPPVVWKNNEANPNKKSYGGSYISIPEGNATEVWLASMMDYAASYETLKYNQQRPLAIVNWLPLDPLSHPTEAGTLQVIRIRERMGETGFATPSPGEGDDQVSVDDKRLRAGSGFLAGFFASYHVYPYYPNFLLREPALLQERDSIGPNSFFGYLKALKEHYSDMPLLISEYGIPTSIGVSHFHPYGWNHGGLTERQQGEILARMTQNIADAGCAGGIVFEWQDEWFKTNWLTAPLEIPLDRRPLWHNALNPEENFGLWTYESAQSRLFSPGRAAWEKVKPLYEKSSGVSAPVLPVLNDGADPQRTLRSLSVSSDEAFLYLRLEVQSLPRGRDGTLQLNRANYMVGISTRPGYFGSRILPGIVPHLRYPEGFNFLLHVGGVGKTKLLVDSNYNPYGLWPVGGGSNRVELGIRVPSKPAVEEWSPFEEMVVETNSLWFGRDGTAFPPQRYSRSPLRYGPLDPNDPQYDSLATWSADFQSNSLIFRLPWALLFVTDPSSRQVYAETVSPLQLHSMTTTGIALFAISFAPPASEPDWGRFPSLPLAATDSLPAIGADGTFAGTRMYTWTGWDTVKLSGRLKAGAAALQKSFRDVRGKR
;
A
#
# COMPACT_ATOMS: atom_id res chain seq x y z
N MET A 1 10.64 8.54 -12.06
CA MET A 1 11.07 9.15 -13.35
C MET A 1 10.99 10.68 -13.35
N LYS A 2 12.09 11.42 -13.14
CA LYS A 2 12.27 12.83 -13.58
C LYS A 2 13.78 13.07 -13.79
N VAL A 3 14.27 13.00 -15.03
CA VAL A 3 15.65 13.40 -15.37
C VAL A 3 15.64 14.32 -16.58
N ASN A 4 16.35 15.43 -16.42
CA ASN A 4 16.55 16.56 -17.34
C ASN A 4 16.86 16.13 -18.79
N ARG A 5 16.05 16.64 -19.73
CA ARG A 5 15.89 16.19 -21.12
C ARG A 5 16.65 17.03 -22.18
N ILE A 6 17.74 17.72 -21.87
CA ILE A 6 18.20 18.85 -22.72
C ILE A 6 19.30 18.57 -23.78
N TRP A 7 20.01 17.43 -23.84
CA TRP A 7 21.19 17.33 -24.75
C TRP A 7 21.16 16.24 -25.85
N MET A 8 19.99 15.64 -26.12
CA MET A 8 19.86 14.58 -27.13
C MET A 8 19.97 15.06 -28.59
N THR A 9 19.84 16.36 -28.87
CA THR A 9 19.62 16.86 -30.23
C THR A 9 20.88 17.23 -31.01
N VAL A 10 21.95 17.64 -30.32
CA VAL A 10 23.08 18.36 -30.94
C VAL A 10 24.02 17.47 -31.77
N GLY A 11 24.01 16.15 -31.55
CA GLY A 11 24.99 15.22 -32.17
C GLY A 11 24.56 14.61 -33.51
N VAL A 12 23.27 14.30 -33.68
CA VAL A 12 22.72 13.62 -34.87
C VAL A 12 22.79 14.50 -36.11
N ILE A 13 22.79 15.82 -35.91
CA ILE A 13 22.60 16.80 -36.99
C ILE A 13 23.94 17.24 -37.61
N LEU A 14 25.03 17.25 -36.84
CA LEU A 14 26.32 17.79 -37.29
C LEU A 14 27.12 16.84 -38.21
N ILE A 15 26.77 15.55 -38.28
CA ILE A 15 27.44 14.59 -39.18
C ILE A 15 26.59 14.32 -40.44
N ALA A 16 25.27 14.51 -40.37
CA ALA A 16 24.41 14.50 -41.57
C ALA A 16 24.70 15.68 -42.51
N SER A 17 25.19 16.83 -42.01
CA SER A 17 25.42 18.00 -42.88
C SER A 17 26.55 17.82 -43.90
N ALA A 18 27.48 16.88 -43.68
CA ALA A 18 28.62 16.67 -44.59
C ALA A 18 28.35 15.67 -45.73
N PHE A 19 27.28 14.87 -45.64
CA PHE A 19 26.90 13.90 -46.68
C PHE A 19 25.60 14.27 -47.44
N TYR A 20 24.86 15.28 -46.98
CA TYR A 20 23.54 15.69 -47.51
C TYR A 20 23.55 16.96 -48.36
N GLU A 21 24.70 17.39 -48.91
CA GLU A 21 24.80 18.64 -49.70
C GLU A 21 24.00 18.66 -51.03
N ALA A 22 23.26 17.61 -51.40
CA ALA A 22 22.62 17.50 -52.72
C ALA A 22 21.10 17.29 -52.76
N ARG A 23 20.34 17.36 -51.64
CA ARG A 23 18.90 16.98 -51.65
C ARG A 23 17.87 18.02 -51.21
N VAL A 24 18.26 19.25 -50.88
CA VAL A 24 17.32 20.34 -50.53
C VAL A 24 17.48 21.48 -51.53
N LYS A 25 16.40 21.92 -52.17
CA LYS A 25 16.42 23.04 -53.12
C LYS A 25 17.03 24.30 -52.47
N PRO A 26 17.77 25.13 -53.24
CA PRO A 26 18.37 26.36 -52.71
C PRO A 26 17.38 27.29 -51.99
N GLN A 27 16.09 27.26 -52.35
CA GLN A 27 15.05 28.08 -51.74
C GLN A 27 14.56 27.55 -50.38
N SER A 28 14.53 26.23 -50.15
CA SER A 28 14.11 25.62 -48.88
C SER A 28 15.26 25.46 -47.89
N ARG A 29 16.51 25.45 -48.36
CA ARG A 29 17.71 25.21 -47.53
C ARG A 29 17.88 26.19 -46.36
N PRO A 30 17.78 27.53 -46.51
CA PRO A 30 17.91 28.44 -45.38
C PRO A 30 16.83 28.26 -44.31
N LEU A 31 15.61 27.89 -44.73
CA LEU A 31 14.48 27.64 -43.84
C LEU A 31 14.67 26.33 -43.06
N TYR A 32 15.15 25.28 -43.75
CA TYR A 32 15.52 24.02 -43.11
C TYR A 32 16.65 24.20 -42.10
N GLU A 33 17.74 24.86 -42.48
CA GLU A 33 18.90 25.12 -41.59
C GLU A 33 18.50 25.96 -40.37
N ARG A 34 17.59 26.94 -40.54
CA ARG A 34 17.06 27.72 -39.42
C ARG A 34 16.15 26.89 -38.51
N GLY A 35 15.22 26.11 -39.08
CA GLY A 35 14.35 25.21 -38.32
C GLY A 35 15.15 24.21 -37.50
N LEU A 36 16.21 23.65 -38.12
CA LEU A 36 17.17 22.76 -37.48
C LEU A 36 17.92 23.41 -36.32
N ALA A 37 18.37 24.66 -36.48
CA ALA A 37 19.00 25.43 -35.40
C ALA A 37 18.02 25.69 -34.24
N LEU A 38 16.77 26.06 -34.53
CA LEU A 38 15.72 26.28 -33.53
C LEU A 38 15.36 24.99 -32.78
N TYR A 39 15.26 23.87 -33.50
CA TYR A 39 15.06 22.54 -32.93
C TYR A 39 16.18 22.18 -31.94
N ASN A 40 17.43 22.47 -32.30
CA ASN A 40 18.59 22.26 -31.43
C ASN A 40 18.60 23.16 -30.18
N GLN A 41 17.98 24.33 -30.24
CA GLN A 41 17.83 25.26 -29.12
C GLN A 41 16.63 24.93 -28.22
N GLY A 42 15.79 23.96 -28.59
CA GLY A 42 14.58 23.60 -27.84
C GLY A 42 13.35 24.46 -28.18
N ASN A 43 13.46 25.37 -29.14
CA ASN A 43 12.37 26.23 -29.60
C ASN A 43 11.50 25.49 -30.62
N TYR A 44 10.83 24.43 -30.17
CA TYR A 44 10.10 23.50 -31.04
C TYR A 44 8.97 24.16 -31.84
N GLN A 45 8.27 25.14 -31.26
CA GLN A 45 7.19 25.87 -31.94
C GLN A 45 7.74 26.75 -33.08
N GLU A 46 8.83 27.49 -32.86
CA GLU A 46 9.46 28.32 -33.90
C GLU A 46 10.12 27.46 -34.98
N SER A 47 10.77 26.36 -34.56
CA SER A 47 11.28 25.33 -35.47
C SER A 47 10.17 24.84 -36.40
N GLN A 48 8.97 24.59 -35.86
CA GLN A 48 7.85 24.08 -36.64
C GLN A 48 7.45 25.07 -37.75
N MET A 49 7.36 26.36 -37.43
CA MET A 49 6.98 27.40 -38.39
C MET A 49 7.95 27.51 -39.57
N GLU A 50 9.27 27.46 -39.30
CA GLU A 50 10.28 27.53 -40.36
C GLU A 50 10.30 26.24 -41.21
N LEU A 51 10.08 25.08 -40.58
CA LEU A 51 10.01 23.80 -41.26
C LEU A 51 8.75 23.65 -42.12
N GLU A 52 7.61 24.19 -41.69
CA GLU A 52 6.38 24.23 -42.49
C GLU A 52 6.55 25.08 -43.75
N ARG A 53 7.25 26.22 -43.66
CA ARG A 53 7.61 27.02 -44.84
C ARG A 53 8.54 26.26 -45.78
N ALA A 54 9.55 25.58 -45.22
CA ALA A 54 10.45 24.73 -46.00
C ALA A 54 9.66 23.60 -46.69
N TYR A 55 8.71 23.01 -45.99
CA TYR A 55 7.84 21.94 -46.48
C TYR A 55 6.89 22.38 -47.59
N GLN A 56 6.38 23.62 -47.55
CA GLN A 56 5.58 24.18 -48.66
C GLN A 56 6.37 24.28 -49.97
N ILE A 57 7.67 24.55 -49.89
CA ILE A 57 8.58 24.64 -51.04
C ILE A 57 8.99 23.23 -51.52
N GLU A 58 9.20 22.30 -50.59
CA GLU A 58 9.54 20.90 -50.87
C GLU A 58 8.67 19.90 -50.09
N PRO A 59 7.43 19.64 -50.55
CA PRO A 59 6.51 18.76 -49.84
C PRO A 59 6.88 17.28 -49.84
N ASN A 60 7.95 16.88 -50.55
CA ASN A 60 8.46 15.52 -50.65
C ASN A 60 9.92 15.39 -50.17
N SER A 61 10.49 16.44 -49.57
CA SER A 61 11.83 16.35 -48.97
C SER A 61 11.76 15.53 -47.69
N THR A 62 12.40 14.36 -47.71
CA THR A 62 12.42 13.45 -46.57
C THR A 62 13.17 14.06 -45.37
N ALA A 63 14.19 14.89 -45.61
CA ALA A 63 14.92 15.60 -44.56
C ALA A 63 14.02 16.59 -43.79
N ILE A 64 13.18 17.34 -44.50
CA ILE A 64 12.23 18.27 -43.88
C ILE A 64 11.15 17.50 -43.11
N MET A 65 10.57 16.43 -43.70
CA MET A 65 9.58 15.59 -43.03
C MET A 65 10.10 14.94 -41.76
N VAL A 66 11.32 14.39 -41.79
CA VAL A 66 11.94 13.76 -40.61
C VAL A 66 12.08 14.78 -39.50
N LEU A 67 12.57 15.99 -39.80
CA LEU A 67 12.76 17.02 -38.78
C LEU A 67 11.43 17.54 -38.22
N ILE A 68 10.38 17.67 -39.04
CA ILE A 68 9.01 17.94 -38.58
C ILE A 68 8.51 16.82 -37.67
N GLY A 69 8.73 15.55 -38.04
CA GLY A 69 8.37 14.39 -37.22
C GLY A 69 9.03 14.44 -35.84
N TRP A 70 10.32 14.76 -35.79
CA TRP A 70 11.06 14.95 -34.52
C TRP A 70 10.50 16.09 -33.69
N ASN A 71 10.12 17.19 -34.33
CA ASN A 71 9.56 18.35 -33.68
C ASN A 71 8.20 18.05 -33.05
N HIS A 72 7.30 17.39 -33.79
CA HIS A 72 6.03 16.89 -33.27
C HIS A 72 6.22 15.91 -32.11
N LEU A 73 7.22 15.02 -32.20
CA LEU A 73 7.54 14.09 -31.11
C LEU A 73 7.94 14.87 -29.83
N LYS A 74 8.76 15.92 -29.95
CA LYS A 74 9.14 16.77 -28.80
C LYS A 74 7.96 17.56 -28.22
N MET A 75 7.00 17.93 -29.06
CA MET A 75 5.75 18.56 -28.65
C MET A 75 4.68 17.55 -28.17
N ARG A 76 5.00 16.26 -28.05
CA ARG A 76 4.08 15.16 -27.69
C ARG A 76 2.87 15.01 -28.62
N GLN A 77 3.00 15.44 -29.87
CA GLN A 77 2.01 15.29 -30.92
C GLN A 77 2.27 13.98 -31.68
N PHE A 78 1.96 12.86 -31.03
CA PHE A 78 2.37 11.53 -31.48
C PHE A 78 1.81 11.14 -32.85
N ASP A 79 0.56 11.49 -33.16
CA ASP A 79 -0.05 11.16 -34.45
C ASP A 79 0.58 11.95 -35.61
N ALA A 80 0.83 13.25 -35.41
CA ALA A 80 1.50 14.10 -36.39
C ALA A 80 2.96 13.66 -36.60
N ALA A 81 3.66 13.26 -35.53
CA ALA A 81 4.98 12.65 -35.65
C ALA A 81 4.94 11.36 -36.46
N ARG A 82 3.94 10.49 -36.21
CA ARG A 82 3.74 9.23 -36.93
C ARG A 82 3.57 9.47 -38.42
N GLU A 83 2.72 10.41 -38.79
CA GLU A 83 2.40 10.70 -40.18
C GLU A 83 3.65 11.14 -40.94
N ASN A 84 4.41 12.08 -40.37
CA ASN A 84 5.61 12.62 -40.99
C ASN A 84 6.71 11.57 -41.15
N PHE A 85 7.01 10.80 -40.09
CA PHE A 85 7.99 9.72 -40.19
C PHE A 85 7.54 8.60 -41.14
N SER A 86 6.27 8.21 -41.10
CA SER A 86 5.73 7.16 -41.99
C SER A 86 5.73 7.60 -43.46
N ARG A 87 5.50 8.90 -43.73
CA ARG A 87 5.58 9.45 -45.08
C ARG A 87 7.02 9.49 -45.56
N ALA A 88 7.95 9.95 -44.73
CA ALA A 88 9.37 9.93 -45.07
C ALA A 88 9.87 8.51 -45.38
N ALA A 89 9.48 7.52 -44.57
CA ALA A 89 9.81 6.11 -44.77
C ALA A 89 9.14 5.48 -46.01
N ARG A 90 7.99 6.00 -46.47
CA ARG A 90 7.37 5.56 -47.73
C ARG A 90 8.08 6.13 -48.96
N ILE A 91 8.57 7.36 -48.87
CA ILE A 91 9.28 8.04 -49.97
C ILE A 91 10.68 7.46 -50.14
N ASP A 92 11.38 7.23 -49.03
CA ASP A 92 12.69 6.60 -49.01
C ASP A 92 12.67 5.43 -48.01
N PRO A 93 12.38 4.20 -48.48
CA PRO A 93 12.34 3.01 -47.64
C PRO A 93 13.66 2.63 -46.99
N GLU A 94 14.80 3.19 -47.42
CA GLU A 94 16.11 2.96 -46.78
C GLU A 94 16.48 4.09 -45.83
N LEU A 95 15.62 5.11 -45.66
CA LEU A 95 15.89 6.25 -44.79
C LEU A 95 15.83 5.86 -43.31
N VAL A 96 17.02 5.71 -42.73
CA VAL A 96 17.21 5.27 -41.35
C VAL A 96 16.60 6.25 -40.35
N GLU A 97 16.71 7.56 -40.58
CA GLU A 97 16.21 8.58 -39.65
C GLU A 97 14.69 8.56 -39.49
N ALA A 98 13.96 8.25 -40.57
CA ALA A 98 12.51 8.11 -40.53
C ALA A 98 12.09 6.85 -39.74
N LYS A 99 12.79 5.73 -39.96
CA LYS A 99 12.58 4.50 -39.20
C LYS A 99 12.94 4.67 -37.72
N LEU A 100 14.04 5.39 -37.42
CA LEU A 100 14.43 5.76 -36.06
C LEU A 100 13.35 6.62 -35.38
N GLY A 101 12.80 7.59 -36.10
CA GLY A 101 11.68 8.40 -35.63
C GLY A 101 10.44 7.56 -35.28
N LEU A 102 10.08 6.60 -36.12
CA LEU A 102 8.99 5.65 -35.85
C LEU A 102 9.27 4.75 -34.66
N ALA A 103 10.51 4.27 -34.51
CA ALA A 103 10.92 3.47 -33.37
C ALA A 103 10.80 4.29 -32.07
N TYR A 104 11.36 5.49 -32.00
CA TYR A 104 11.23 6.39 -30.84
C TYR A 104 9.79 6.74 -30.53
N LEU A 105 8.99 6.99 -31.56
CA LEU A 105 7.57 7.27 -31.40
C LEU A 105 6.84 6.11 -30.74
N ALA A 106 7.11 4.87 -31.17
CA ALA A 106 6.51 3.70 -30.55
C ALA A 106 6.87 3.59 -29.05
N LEU A 107 8.09 3.96 -28.66
CA LEU A 107 8.55 3.98 -27.26
C LEU A 107 7.90 5.10 -26.44
N GLU A 108 7.86 6.33 -26.96
CA GLU A 108 7.34 7.49 -26.22
C GLU A 108 5.79 7.54 -26.21
N SER A 109 5.12 7.00 -27.23
CA SER A 109 3.65 7.01 -27.30
C SER A 109 3.01 5.88 -26.48
N GLY A 110 3.77 4.88 -26.01
CA GLY A 110 3.28 3.74 -25.21
C GLY A 110 2.22 2.87 -25.89
N GLN A 111 1.90 3.12 -27.16
CA GLN A 111 0.79 2.52 -27.92
C GLN A 111 1.27 1.67 -29.10
N GLY A 112 2.57 1.61 -29.37
CA GLY A 112 3.15 0.85 -30.47
C GLY A 112 3.68 -0.51 -30.03
N ARG A 113 3.39 -1.57 -30.80
CA ARG A 113 4.14 -2.83 -30.69
C ARG A 113 5.52 -2.62 -31.32
N VAL A 114 6.56 -2.77 -30.52
CA VAL A 114 7.95 -2.77 -30.98
C VAL A 114 8.15 -3.96 -31.94
N ARG A 115 8.48 -3.68 -33.20
CA ARG A 115 8.78 -4.72 -34.20
C ARG A 115 10.25 -5.11 -34.10
N LEU A 116 10.53 -6.16 -33.34
CA LEU A 116 11.90 -6.65 -33.07
C LEU A 116 12.71 -6.89 -34.35
N GLU A 117 12.10 -7.50 -35.37
CA GLU A 117 12.78 -7.77 -36.65
C GLU A 117 13.18 -6.51 -37.40
N GLU A 118 12.37 -5.46 -37.32
CA GLU A 118 12.67 -4.17 -37.95
C GLU A 118 13.84 -3.48 -37.24
N ILE A 119 13.87 -3.53 -35.90
CA ILE A 119 14.99 -3.03 -35.10
C ILE A 119 16.29 -3.81 -35.40
N ARG A 120 16.22 -5.14 -35.46
CA ARG A 120 17.37 -6.00 -35.74
C ARG A 120 17.92 -5.76 -37.16
N SER A 121 17.03 -5.64 -38.15
CA SER A 121 17.40 -5.31 -39.53
C SER A 121 18.10 -3.95 -39.62
N LEU A 122 17.58 -2.93 -38.94
CA LEU A 122 18.21 -1.61 -38.94
C LEU A 122 19.55 -1.58 -38.19
N LEU A 123 19.68 -2.35 -37.11
CA LEU A 123 20.94 -2.50 -36.39
C LEU A 123 22.04 -3.12 -37.26
N SER A 124 21.66 -3.97 -38.23
CA SER A 124 22.61 -4.58 -39.16
C SER A 124 22.96 -3.66 -40.33
N GLN A 125 22.02 -2.81 -40.78
CA GLN A 125 22.27 -1.78 -41.79
C GLN A 125 23.21 -0.68 -41.27
N GLU A 126 23.02 -0.22 -40.04
CA GLU A 126 23.77 0.90 -39.43
C GLU A 126 24.45 0.52 -38.11
N PRO A 127 25.40 -0.43 -38.11
CA PRO A 127 25.98 -0.97 -36.88
C PRO A 127 26.83 0.04 -36.11
N GLY A 128 27.20 1.18 -36.71
CA GLY A 128 28.01 2.24 -36.08
C GLY A 128 27.20 3.41 -35.51
N ASN A 129 25.91 3.51 -35.81
CA ASN A 129 25.08 4.64 -35.41
C ASN A 129 24.68 4.56 -33.93
N LYS A 130 25.28 5.39 -33.08
CA LYS A 130 25.11 5.33 -31.60
C LYS A 130 23.72 5.74 -31.14
N ASP A 131 23.08 6.70 -31.80
CA ASP A 131 21.70 7.11 -31.49
C ASP A 131 20.73 5.97 -31.80
N PHE A 132 20.96 5.28 -32.92
CA PHE A 132 20.19 4.10 -33.28
C PHE A 132 20.43 2.94 -32.30
N GLN A 133 21.69 2.66 -31.94
CA GLN A 133 22.03 1.66 -30.92
C GLN A 133 21.33 1.93 -29.58
N LEU A 134 21.33 3.18 -29.11
CA LEU A 134 20.68 3.56 -27.85
C LEU A 134 19.15 3.36 -27.92
N ALA A 135 18.53 3.78 -29.02
CA ALA A 135 17.10 3.62 -29.24
C ALA A 135 16.69 2.15 -29.34
N ALA A 136 17.44 1.38 -30.13
CA ALA A 136 17.24 -0.05 -30.30
C ALA A 136 17.41 -0.80 -28.98
N ALA A 137 18.45 -0.52 -28.20
CA ALA A 137 18.65 -1.12 -26.88
C ALA A 137 17.47 -0.83 -25.94
N THR A 138 17.00 0.42 -25.91
CA THR A 138 15.83 0.81 -25.10
C THR A 138 14.56 0.10 -25.56
N ALA A 139 14.34 0.01 -26.88
CA ALA A 139 13.22 -0.71 -27.46
C ALA A 139 13.25 -2.21 -27.17
N LEU A 140 14.43 -2.83 -27.26
CA LEU A 140 14.65 -4.23 -26.92
C LEU A 140 14.35 -4.49 -25.44
N ARG A 141 14.77 -3.60 -24.53
CA ARG A 141 14.42 -3.66 -23.10
C ARG A 141 12.91 -3.61 -22.89
N GLN A 142 12.22 -2.65 -23.53
CA GLN A 142 10.75 -2.54 -23.44
C GLN A 142 10.01 -3.74 -24.04
N ALA A 143 10.57 -4.35 -25.09
CA ALA A 143 10.05 -5.55 -25.70
C ALA A 143 10.39 -6.85 -24.93
N GLY A 144 11.19 -6.76 -23.86
CA GLY A 144 11.60 -7.90 -23.05
C GLY A 144 12.83 -8.67 -23.57
N ALA A 145 13.47 -8.21 -24.65
CA ALA A 145 14.73 -8.75 -25.15
C ALA A 145 15.92 -8.16 -24.36
N ASN A 146 15.94 -8.37 -23.05
CA ASN A 146 16.88 -7.69 -22.16
C ASN A 146 18.34 -8.09 -22.40
N ARG A 147 18.61 -9.34 -22.76
CA ARG A 147 19.99 -9.79 -23.10
C ARG A 147 20.57 -9.05 -24.29
N GLU A 148 19.84 -9.00 -25.41
CA GLU A 148 20.23 -8.25 -26.61
C GLU A 148 20.38 -6.76 -26.29
N SER A 149 19.44 -6.21 -25.52
CA SER A 149 19.50 -4.83 -25.04
C SER A 149 20.79 -4.53 -24.27
N ALA A 150 21.14 -5.38 -23.30
CA ALA A 150 22.33 -5.22 -22.48
C ALA A 150 23.63 -5.28 -23.31
N GLU A 151 23.71 -6.15 -24.31
CA GLU A 151 24.86 -6.21 -25.22
C GLU A 151 25.08 -4.91 -25.99
N ILE A 152 24.00 -4.29 -26.47
CA ILE A 152 24.07 -3.01 -27.16
C ILE A 152 24.47 -1.90 -26.19
N PHE A 153 23.86 -1.84 -25.00
CA PHE A 153 24.26 -0.86 -23.98
C PHE A 153 25.74 -1.00 -23.60
N ARG A 154 26.27 -2.23 -23.47
CA ARG A 154 27.69 -2.45 -23.16
C ARG A 154 28.61 -1.87 -24.24
N ARG A 155 28.26 -2.01 -25.52
CA ARG A 155 29.02 -1.40 -26.65
C ARG A 155 29.05 0.13 -26.60
N LEU A 156 28.06 0.75 -25.97
CA LEU A 156 27.96 2.20 -25.81
C LEU A 156 28.73 2.74 -24.59
N LEU A 157 29.20 1.88 -23.67
CA LEU A 157 29.97 2.32 -22.50
C LEU A 157 31.22 3.11 -22.92
N GLY A 158 31.55 4.16 -22.15
CA GLY A 158 32.67 5.05 -22.43
C GLY A 158 32.49 6.00 -23.62
N ARG A 159 31.33 6.02 -24.28
CA ARG A 159 31.04 6.88 -25.46
C ARG A 159 30.34 8.20 -25.09
N GLY A 160 30.91 8.98 -24.17
CA GLY A 160 30.34 10.26 -23.72
C GLY A 160 28.91 10.11 -23.17
N LYS A 161 27.99 10.99 -23.57
CA LYS A 161 26.57 10.95 -23.14
C LYS A 161 25.86 9.60 -23.37
N TYR A 162 26.22 8.88 -24.44
CA TYR A 162 25.66 7.55 -24.71
C TYR A 162 26.12 6.53 -23.67
N GLY A 163 27.37 6.64 -23.24
CA GLY A 163 27.94 5.78 -22.20
C GLY A 163 27.29 5.99 -20.84
N GLU A 164 26.95 7.23 -20.49
CA GLU A 164 26.23 7.54 -19.24
C GLU A 164 24.81 6.96 -19.25
N LEU A 165 24.06 7.16 -20.33
CA LEU A 165 22.71 6.60 -20.47
C LEU A 165 22.72 5.07 -20.53
N ALA A 166 23.69 4.48 -21.24
CA ALA A 166 23.84 3.03 -21.31
C ALA A 166 24.23 2.42 -19.97
N ARG A 167 25.16 3.05 -19.24
CA ARG A 167 25.54 2.67 -17.87
C ARG A 167 24.31 2.68 -16.96
N LYS A 168 23.54 3.77 -16.95
CA LYS A 168 22.32 3.86 -16.14
C LYS A 168 21.32 2.75 -16.44
N ASN A 169 21.06 2.48 -17.73
CA ASN A 169 20.15 1.38 -18.12
C ASN A 169 20.67 0.02 -17.67
N LEU A 170 21.97 -0.25 -17.81
CA LEU A 170 22.58 -1.49 -17.34
C LEU A 170 22.51 -1.61 -15.81
N GLU A 171 22.83 -0.53 -15.09
CA GLU A 171 22.76 -0.49 -13.63
C GLU A 171 21.34 -0.78 -13.13
N GLU A 172 20.31 -0.18 -13.75
CA GLU A 172 18.90 -0.50 -13.44
C GLU A 172 18.54 -1.95 -13.79
N MET A 173 18.94 -2.44 -14.97
CA MET A 173 18.63 -3.80 -15.42
C MET A 173 19.24 -4.88 -14.52
N TYR A 174 20.42 -4.63 -13.93
CA TYR A 174 21.13 -5.57 -13.05
C TYR A 174 20.99 -5.24 -11.54
N GLY A 175 20.29 -4.16 -11.18
CA GLY A 175 20.13 -3.69 -9.81
C GLY A 175 21.46 -3.29 -9.13
N LEU A 176 22.29 -2.50 -9.81
CA LEU A 176 23.65 -2.11 -9.37
C LEU A 176 23.77 -0.66 -8.88
N GLU A 177 22.68 0.12 -8.96
CA GLU A 177 22.73 1.56 -8.72
C GLU A 177 23.32 1.86 -7.32
N LYS A 178 24.47 2.56 -7.28
CA LYS A 178 25.25 3.02 -6.09
C LYS A 178 26.14 2.01 -5.35
N LEU A 179 26.15 0.73 -5.72
CA LEU A 179 27.01 -0.27 -5.06
C LEU A 179 28.49 -0.16 -5.45
N GLY A 180 28.80 0.54 -6.55
CA GLY A 180 30.15 0.62 -7.12
C GLY A 180 30.63 -0.69 -7.74
N GLU A 181 29.76 -1.70 -7.89
CA GLU A 181 30.02 -2.96 -8.57
C GLU A 181 30.21 -2.77 -10.08
N GLU A 182 31.03 -3.63 -10.70
CA GLU A 182 31.18 -3.64 -12.16
C GLU A 182 29.94 -4.23 -12.84
N ILE A 183 29.58 -3.69 -14.01
CA ILE A 183 28.46 -4.21 -14.80
C ILE A 183 28.81 -5.61 -15.31
N PRO A 184 27.98 -6.64 -15.01
CA PRO A 184 28.24 -7.99 -15.46
C PRO A 184 28.37 -8.09 -16.99
N PRO A 185 29.33 -8.87 -17.50
CA PRO A 185 29.47 -9.10 -18.95
C PRO A 185 28.30 -9.90 -19.53
N GLY A 186 27.51 -10.56 -18.68
CA GLY A 186 26.36 -11.38 -19.02
C GLY A 186 25.92 -12.22 -17.82
N PHE A 187 25.17 -13.28 -18.10
CA PHE A 187 24.86 -14.30 -17.10
C PHE A 187 26.09 -15.16 -16.83
N PRO A 188 26.30 -15.60 -15.58
CA PRO A 188 27.30 -16.63 -15.30
C PRO A 188 26.97 -17.91 -16.09
N PRO A 189 27.98 -18.73 -16.44
CA PRO A 189 27.73 -20.05 -17.01
C PRO A 189 26.80 -20.86 -16.12
N LEU A 190 25.88 -21.61 -16.73
CA LEU A 190 25.02 -22.53 -15.98
C LEU A 190 25.85 -23.71 -15.46
N GLU A 191 26.12 -23.72 -14.17
CA GLU A 191 26.78 -24.83 -13.48
C GLU A 191 25.74 -25.82 -12.98
N ARG A 192 25.65 -26.98 -13.64
CA ARG A 192 24.76 -28.08 -13.21
C ARG A 192 25.56 -29.08 -12.36
N PRO A 193 25.27 -29.23 -11.05
CA PRO A 193 25.93 -30.22 -10.21
C PRO A 193 25.83 -31.62 -10.79
N SER A 194 26.88 -32.44 -10.64
CA SER A 194 26.88 -33.83 -11.14
C SER A 194 25.95 -34.76 -10.35
N GLN A 195 25.68 -34.42 -9.09
CA GLN A 195 24.76 -35.10 -8.20
C GLN A 195 23.61 -34.17 -7.84
N LEU A 196 22.41 -34.73 -7.69
CA LEU A 196 21.23 -34.00 -7.25
C LEU A 196 21.51 -33.29 -5.93
N GLN A 197 21.39 -31.96 -5.91
CA GLN A 197 21.55 -31.18 -4.69
C GLN A 197 20.21 -30.91 -4.02
N VAL A 198 20.19 -31.10 -2.71
CA VAL A 198 19.06 -30.81 -1.83
C VAL A 198 19.64 -30.14 -0.60
N ASN A 199 19.47 -28.81 -0.51
CA ASN A 199 20.00 -28.01 0.59
C ASN A 199 19.02 -27.95 1.77
N PHE A 200 17.73 -28.02 1.46
CA PHE A 200 16.63 -28.05 2.42
C PHE A 200 15.65 -29.17 2.07
N ARG A 201 15.04 -29.77 3.08
CA ARG A 201 13.95 -30.73 2.91
C ARG A 201 12.87 -30.54 3.97
N ALA A 202 11.64 -30.91 3.67
CA ALA A 202 10.58 -31.10 4.66
C ALA A 202 10.60 -32.55 5.14
N ALA A 203 10.83 -32.77 6.45
CA ALA A 203 10.87 -34.10 7.03
C ALA A 203 10.48 -34.09 8.51
N GLY A 204 9.60 -35.01 8.91
CA GLY A 204 9.09 -35.05 10.28
C GLY A 204 8.26 -33.80 10.60
N GLN A 205 8.61 -33.11 11.68
CA GLN A 205 7.85 -31.94 12.16
C GLN A 205 8.39 -30.59 11.65
N TYR A 206 9.58 -30.58 11.04
CA TYR A 206 10.29 -29.36 10.69
C TYR A 206 10.80 -29.37 9.24
N LEU A 207 11.15 -28.20 8.75
CA LEU A 207 12.11 -28.09 7.66
C LEU A 207 13.48 -28.48 8.21
N GLN A 208 14.32 -29.08 7.38
CA GLN A 208 15.68 -29.48 7.73
C GLN A 208 16.67 -28.86 6.76
N ARG A 209 17.79 -28.39 7.28
CA ARG A 209 18.92 -27.89 6.50
C ARG A 209 20.02 -28.94 6.45
N ARG A 210 20.65 -29.07 5.28
CA ARG A 210 21.82 -29.93 5.10
C ARG A 210 23.08 -29.31 5.73
N ARG A 211 23.81 -30.08 6.52
CA ARG A 211 25.14 -29.73 7.05
C ARG A 211 26.11 -30.89 6.81
N GLY A 212 26.84 -30.81 5.71
CA GLY A 212 27.65 -31.94 5.22
C GLY A 212 26.76 -33.12 4.83
N SER A 213 26.93 -34.26 5.49
CA SER A 213 26.09 -35.46 5.30
C SER A 213 24.90 -35.53 6.25
N ALA A 214 24.81 -34.65 7.26
CA ALA A 214 23.74 -34.65 8.26
C ALA A 214 22.61 -33.68 7.91
N TRP A 215 21.43 -33.96 8.47
CA TRP A 215 20.26 -33.09 8.43
C TRP A 215 20.00 -32.53 9.82
N GLU A 216 19.80 -31.21 9.90
CA GLU A 216 19.50 -30.50 11.14
C GLU A 216 18.13 -29.83 11.02
N ASP A 217 17.29 -29.98 12.05
CA ASP A 217 16.00 -29.26 12.12
C ASP A 217 16.22 -27.75 12.08
N PHE A 218 15.42 -27.09 11.26
CA PHE A 218 15.45 -25.67 11.00
C PHE A 218 14.09 -25.06 11.39
N TYR A 219 14.06 -24.42 12.55
CA TYR A 219 12.89 -23.69 13.02
C TYR A 219 12.85 -22.29 12.38
N VAL A 220 11.77 -22.00 11.64
CA VAL A 220 11.65 -20.75 10.87
C VAL A 220 11.22 -19.60 11.79
N LYS A 221 11.97 -18.50 11.73
CA LYS A 221 11.65 -17.22 12.36
C LYS A 221 11.83 -16.14 11.31
N GLY A 222 10.74 -15.76 10.67
CA GLY A 222 10.80 -14.92 9.49
C GLY A 222 10.12 -13.57 9.60
N VAL A 223 10.40 -12.73 8.61
CA VAL A 223 9.68 -11.47 8.35
C VAL A 223 9.37 -11.39 6.85
N ASN A 224 8.13 -11.03 6.50
CA ASN A 224 7.74 -10.75 5.12
C ASN A 224 8.29 -9.40 4.67
N ILE A 225 8.73 -9.29 3.41
CA ILE A 225 9.12 -8.01 2.81
C ILE A 225 8.16 -7.69 1.67
N GLY A 226 7.46 -6.56 1.79
CA GLY A 226 6.57 -6.07 0.76
C GLY A 226 7.28 -5.35 -0.37
N PRO A 227 6.65 -5.22 -1.55
CA PRO A 227 7.28 -4.67 -2.73
C PRO A 227 7.37 -3.16 -2.70
N ALA A 228 6.56 -2.43 -1.92
CA ALA A 228 6.56 -0.97 -2.00
C ALA A 228 6.92 -0.30 -0.68
N THR A 229 7.43 0.92 -0.83
CA THR A 229 7.51 1.90 0.26
C THR A 229 6.36 2.90 0.11
N PRO A 230 6.01 3.63 1.18
CA PRO A 230 5.13 4.79 1.09
C PRO A 230 5.45 5.72 -0.10
N GLY A 231 4.40 6.22 -0.75
CA GLY A 231 4.50 6.99 -1.99
C GLY A 231 4.37 6.17 -3.27
N ASN A 232 4.49 4.84 -3.19
CA ASN A 232 4.56 3.96 -4.35
C ASN A 232 3.49 2.85 -4.28
N PHE A 233 3.00 2.42 -5.44
CA PHE A 233 2.22 1.19 -5.55
C PHE A 233 3.13 -0.04 -5.51
N ALA A 234 2.58 -1.23 -5.25
CA ALA A 234 3.30 -2.51 -5.38
C ALA A 234 4.04 -2.69 -6.72
N SER A 235 3.58 -2.00 -7.76
CA SER A 235 4.20 -2.01 -9.10
C SER A 235 5.47 -1.15 -9.24
N ASP A 236 5.82 -0.36 -8.23
CA ASP A 236 6.98 0.56 -8.25
C ASP A 236 7.89 0.30 -7.03
N PRO A 237 8.56 -0.88 -6.99
CA PRO A 237 9.39 -1.27 -5.86
C PRO A 237 10.70 -0.48 -5.76
N PRO A 238 11.33 -0.42 -4.57
CA PRO A 238 12.68 0.09 -4.43
C PRO A 238 13.65 -0.60 -5.40
N VAL A 239 14.47 0.19 -6.08
CA VAL A 239 15.42 -0.30 -7.09
C VAL A 239 16.87 -0.30 -6.60
N LEU A 240 17.13 0.26 -5.43
CA LEU A 240 18.47 0.34 -4.83
C LEU A 240 18.74 -0.88 -3.95
N ALA A 241 19.88 -1.51 -4.15
CA ALA A 241 20.27 -2.67 -3.36
C ALA A 241 20.63 -2.28 -1.92
N GLU A 242 21.07 -1.04 -1.67
CA GLU A 242 21.38 -0.53 -0.35
C GLU A 242 20.16 -0.44 0.55
N ASP A 243 18.98 -0.12 -0.02
CA ASP A 243 17.72 -0.07 0.72
C ASP A 243 17.37 -1.46 1.24
N TYR A 244 17.44 -2.48 0.36
CA TYR A 244 17.24 -3.87 0.76
C TYR A 244 18.32 -4.37 1.72
N LEU A 245 19.59 -4.01 1.51
CA LEU A 245 20.68 -4.43 2.39
C LEU A 245 20.50 -3.87 3.80
N LEU A 246 20.08 -2.61 3.92
CA LEU A 246 19.71 -2.01 5.20
C LEU A 246 18.57 -2.81 5.86
N TRP A 247 17.52 -3.14 5.10
CA TRP A 247 16.39 -3.91 5.63
C TRP A 247 16.80 -5.31 6.09
N LEU A 248 17.53 -6.06 5.26
CA LEU A 248 18.05 -7.40 5.58
C LEU A 248 18.94 -7.38 6.82
N ASP A 249 19.84 -6.41 6.95
CA ASP A 249 20.68 -6.25 8.14
C ASP A 249 19.85 -6.01 9.40
N ARG A 250 18.79 -5.21 9.31
CA ARG A 250 17.89 -4.93 10.45
C ARG A 250 17.00 -6.12 10.79
N ILE A 251 16.48 -6.84 9.79
CA ILE A 251 15.70 -8.06 9.97
C ILE A 251 16.55 -9.15 10.65
N ALA A 252 17.78 -9.36 10.19
CA ALA A 252 18.72 -10.28 10.82
C ALA A 252 19.02 -9.86 12.27
N ALA A 253 19.16 -8.55 12.53
CA ALA A 253 19.38 -8.02 13.88
C ALA A 253 18.18 -8.27 14.83
N LEU A 254 16.95 -8.42 14.32
CA LEU A 254 15.81 -8.87 15.13
C LEU A 254 15.95 -10.34 15.59
N GLY A 255 16.89 -11.10 15.03
CA GLY A 255 17.06 -12.53 15.28
C GLY A 255 16.25 -13.42 14.33
N ALA A 256 15.72 -12.84 13.25
CA ALA A 256 15.12 -13.59 12.16
C ALA A 256 16.20 -14.40 11.41
N ASN A 257 15.82 -15.55 10.87
CA ASN A 257 16.66 -16.40 10.02
C ASN A 257 16.09 -16.59 8.61
N THR A 258 14.90 -16.04 8.36
CA THR A 258 14.20 -16.18 7.08
C THR A 258 13.57 -14.86 6.68
N VAL A 259 13.56 -14.59 5.38
CA VAL A 259 12.71 -13.57 4.76
C VAL A 259 11.78 -14.26 3.78
N ARG A 260 10.53 -13.79 3.71
CA ARG A 260 9.56 -14.27 2.73
C ARG A 260 9.20 -13.16 1.77
N LEU A 261 9.14 -13.52 0.49
CA LEU A 261 8.63 -12.65 -0.58
C LEU A 261 7.37 -13.27 -1.15
N TYR A 262 6.30 -12.49 -1.24
CA TYR A 262 5.05 -12.90 -1.88
C TYR A 262 5.02 -12.60 -3.40
N THR A 263 6.03 -11.91 -3.94
CA THR A 263 6.20 -11.68 -5.39
C THR A 263 7.68 -11.57 -5.75
N ILE A 264 7.99 -11.43 -7.05
CA ILE A 264 9.36 -11.18 -7.52
C ILE A 264 9.70 -9.71 -7.27
N LEU A 265 10.72 -9.46 -6.45
CA LEU A 265 11.31 -8.13 -6.27
C LEU A 265 12.37 -7.81 -7.34
N PRO A 266 12.79 -6.55 -7.52
CA PRO A 266 13.83 -6.19 -8.48
C PRO A 266 15.16 -6.94 -8.28
N PRO A 267 16.04 -7.00 -9.31
CA PRO A 267 17.37 -7.64 -9.20
C PRO A 267 18.20 -7.16 -8.01
N ALA A 268 17.99 -5.91 -7.60
CA ALA A 268 18.61 -5.29 -6.43
C ALA A 268 18.39 -6.07 -5.13
N PHE A 269 17.20 -6.65 -4.91
CA PHE A 269 16.93 -7.44 -3.70
C PHE A 269 17.80 -8.70 -3.64
N TYR A 270 17.84 -9.49 -4.72
CA TYR A 270 18.59 -10.74 -4.76
C TYR A 270 20.09 -10.51 -4.63
N ARG A 271 20.59 -9.40 -5.21
CA ARG A 271 21.95 -8.93 -4.99
C ARG A 271 22.20 -8.58 -3.52
N ALA A 272 21.31 -7.80 -2.90
CA ALA A 272 21.40 -7.45 -1.49
C ALA A 272 21.39 -8.69 -0.57
N LEU A 273 20.56 -9.69 -0.87
CA LEU A 273 20.51 -10.96 -0.15
C LEU A 273 21.85 -11.71 -0.22
N ARG A 274 22.45 -11.80 -1.41
CA ARG A 274 23.77 -12.40 -1.57
C ARG A 274 24.84 -11.63 -0.77
N LEU A 275 24.90 -10.31 -0.93
CA LEU A 275 25.86 -9.44 -0.22
C LEU A 275 25.70 -9.52 1.30
N HIS A 276 24.47 -9.67 1.79
CA HIS A 276 24.18 -9.90 3.20
C HIS A 276 24.77 -11.23 3.66
N ASN A 277 24.49 -12.34 2.95
CA ASN A 277 24.85 -13.69 3.36
C ASN A 277 26.33 -14.06 3.16
N GLU A 278 27.02 -13.43 2.20
CA GLU A 278 28.46 -13.63 1.96
C GLU A 278 29.33 -12.91 2.98
N ASN A 279 28.78 -11.94 3.73
CA ASN A 279 29.52 -11.29 4.81
C ASN A 279 29.56 -12.22 6.05
N PRO A 280 30.74 -12.72 6.45
CA PRO A 280 30.86 -13.68 7.56
C PRO A 280 30.52 -13.08 8.93
N GLN A 281 30.41 -11.75 9.05
CA GLN A 281 30.02 -11.06 10.28
C GLN A 281 28.49 -10.99 10.46
N ARG A 282 27.72 -11.31 9.42
CA ARG A 282 26.26 -11.26 9.44
C ARG A 282 25.67 -12.63 9.70
N ALA A 283 24.55 -12.67 10.42
CA ALA A 283 23.75 -13.89 10.52
C ALA A 283 23.05 -14.12 9.19
N ARG A 284 23.15 -15.32 8.63
CA ARG A 284 22.54 -15.64 7.33
C ARG A 284 21.01 -15.56 7.40
N LEU A 285 20.42 -15.02 6.34
CA LEU A 285 18.99 -15.05 6.07
C LEU A 285 18.69 -15.99 4.90
N TYR A 286 17.67 -16.81 5.06
CA TYR A 286 17.18 -17.70 4.01
C TYR A 286 15.90 -17.14 3.38
N LEU A 287 15.73 -17.33 2.08
CA LEU A 287 14.58 -16.86 1.31
C LEU A 287 13.52 -17.95 1.20
N LEU A 288 12.29 -17.63 1.58
CA LEU A 288 11.09 -18.37 1.18
C LEU A 288 10.41 -17.58 0.05
N GLN A 289 10.43 -18.13 -1.17
CA GLN A 289 9.96 -17.40 -2.35
C GLN A 289 8.59 -17.91 -2.78
N GLU A 290 7.59 -17.04 -2.77
CA GLU A 290 6.30 -17.32 -3.38
C GLU A 290 6.35 -17.13 -4.90
N VAL A 291 5.58 -17.97 -5.60
CA VAL A 291 5.23 -17.81 -7.00
C VAL A 291 3.83 -17.21 -7.07
N TRP A 292 3.76 -15.87 -7.13
CA TRP A 292 2.49 -15.15 -7.19
C TRP A 292 1.71 -15.49 -8.46
N LEU A 293 0.45 -15.88 -8.27
CA LEU A 293 -0.49 -16.10 -9.37
C LEU A 293 -1.22 -14.79 -9.68
N ALA A 294 -1.18 -14.36 -10.94
CA ALA A 294 -1.83 -13.12 -11.36
C ALA A 294 -3.35 -13.15 -11.10
N ASP A 295 -3.87 -12.05 -10.55
CA ASP A 295 -5.31 -11.85 -10.39
C ASP A 295 -5.99 -11.94 -11.76
N SER A 296 -6.97 -12.84 -11.85
CA SER A 296 -7.75 -13.10 -13.05
C SER A 296 -9.23 -13.17 -12.66
N GLU A 297 -10.09 -12.59 -13.48
CA GLU A 297 -11.54 -12.83 -13.38
C GLU A 297 -11.90 -14.29 -13.71
N GLU A 298 -10.96 -15.02 -14.33
CA GLU A 298 -11.12 -16.42 -14.64
C GLU A 298 -11.05 -17.27 -13.38
N THR A 299 -12.10 -18.06 -13.16
CA THR A 299 -12.20 -18.98 -12.01
C THR A 299 -11.93 -20.43 -12.39
N ASN A 300 -11.84 -20.76 -13.68
CA ASN A 300 -11.40 -22.08 -14.13
C ASN A 300 -9.87 -22.14 -14.32
N LEU A 301 -9.18 -22.81 -13.40
CA LEU A 301 -7.72 -22.86 -13.38
C LEU A 301 -7.12 -23.74 -14.50
N PHE A 302 -7.92 -24.65 -15.08
CA PHE A 302 -7.47 -25.56 -16.15
C PHE A 302 -7.52 -24.93 -17.55
N LEU A 303 -7.84 -23.64 -17.67
CA LEU A 303 -7.74 -22.98 -18.96
C LEU A 303 -6.28 -22.92 -19.43
N PRO A 304 -5.97 -23.24 -20.69
CA PRO A 304 -4.60 -23.24 -21.20
C PRO A 304 -3.85 -21.91 -20.98
N ALA A 305 -4.55 -20.79 -21.05
CA ALA A 305 -3.98 -19.47 -20.79
C ALA A 305 -3.48 -19.33 -19.34
N VAL A 306 -4.24 -19.83 -18.37
CA VAL A 306 -3.88 -19.78 -16.94
C VAL A 306 -2.70 -20.72 -16.66
N GLU A 307 -2.74 -21.95 -17.18
CA GLU A 307 -1.65 -22.92 -17.00
C GLU A 307 -0.33 -22.44 -17.61
N VAL A 308 -0.35 -21.90 -18.83
CA VAL A 308 0.86 -21.41 -19.51
C VAL A 308 1.47 -20.24 -18.74
N VAL A 309 0.66 -19.26 -18.33
CA VAL A 309 1.15 -18.10 -17.57
C VAL A 309 1.72 -18.52 -16.21
N THR A 310 1.05 -19.44 -15.51
CA THR A 310 1.50 -19.95 -14.21
C THR A 310 2.82 -20.69 -14.33
N ARG A 311 2.95 -21.62 -15.28
CA ARG A 311 4.21 -22.35 -15.52
C ARG A 311 5.35 -21.41 -15.92
N GLN A 312 5.06 -20.39 -16.73
CA GLN A 312 6.06 -19.37 -17.05
C GLN A 312 6.53 -18.60 -15.82
N GLU A 313 5.62 -18.26 -14.90
CA GLU A 313 6.01 -17.57 -13.66
C GLU A 313 6.84 -18.47 -12.75
N ILE A 314 6.47 -19.75 -12.59
CA ILE A 314 7.28 -20.76 -11.88
C ILE A 314 8.69 -20.84 -12.47
N ALA A 315 8.81 -20.93 -13.80
CA ALA A 315 10.09 -20.98 -14.48
C ALA A 315 10.91 -19.69 -14.26
N ARG A 316 10.28 -18.50 -14.31
CA ARG A 316 10.94 -17.22 -14.03
C ARG A 316 11.49 -17.16 -12.62
N VAL A 317 10.69 -17.57 -11.62
CA VAL A 317 11.09 -17.63 -10.22
C VAL A 317 12.27 -18.59 -10.03
N ILE A 318 12.23 -19.79 -10.61
CA ILE A 318 13.36 -20.72 -10.49
C ILE A 318 14.59 -20.12 -11.19
N ASP A 319 14.46 -19.64 -12.42
CA ASP A 319 15.59 -19.10 -13.19
C ASP A 319 16.28 -17.92 -12.51
N LEU A 320 15.53 -16.99 -11.91
CA LEU A 320 16.14 -15.87 -11.21
C LEU A 320 16.86 -16.28 -9.93
N LEU A 321 16.40 -17.33 -9.24
CA LEU A 321 17.04 -17.80 -8.00
C LEU A 321 18.41 -18.44 -8.28
N HIS A 322 18.56 -19.05 -9.45
CA HIS A 322 19.81 -19.64 -9.95
C HIS A 322 20.67 -18.64 -10.75
N GLY A 323 20.35 -17.34 -10.68
CA GLY A 323 21.13 -16.32 -11.37
C GLY A 323 21.08 -16.42 -12.90
N GLN A 324 19.98 -16.94 -13.46
CA GLN A 324 19.72 -17.10 -14.90
C GLN A 324 18.45 -16.36 -15.38
N GLY A 325 17.85 -15.52 -14.53
CA GLY A 325 16.55 -14.90 -14.78
C GLY A 325 16.61 -13.72 -15.76
N ASP A 326 15.81 -13.79 -16.83
CA ASP A 326 15.59 -12.71 -17.79
C ASP A 326 14.10 -12.37 -17.82
N LEU A 327 13.71 -11.29 -17.14
CA LEU A 327 12.30 -10.94 -16.94
C LEU A 327 11.92 -9.74 -17.79
N PRO A 328 10.92 -9.87 -18.69
CA PRO A 328 10.46 -8.76 -19.52
C PRO A 328 9.73 -7.71 -18.67
N LEU A 329 9.75 -6.46 -19.15
CA LEU A 329 8.97 -5.38 -18.54
C LEU A 329 7.47 -5.69 -18.67
N ARG A 330 6.79 -5.83 -17.53
CA ARG A 330 5.33 -6.00 -17.44
C ARG A 330 4.78 -4.99 -16.46
N LYS A 331 3.61 -4.40 -16.76
CA LYS A 331 2.92 -3.51 -15.81
C LYS A 331 2.66 -4.29 -14.52
N GLY A 332 2.97 -3.71 -13.37
CA GLY A 332 2.72 -4.36 -12.08
C GLY A 332 3.77 -5.35 -11.61
N HIS A 333 4.84 -5.61 -12.37
CA HIS A 333 5.81 -6.66 -12.05
C HIS A 333 7.25 -6.15 -12.15
N ALA A 334 8.13 -6.71 -11.33
CA ALA A 334 9.57 -6.50 -11.48
C ALA A 334 10.08 -7.05 -12.82
N SER A 335 11.18 -6.46 -13.32
CA SER A 335 11.82 -6.83 -14.59
C SER A 335 13.33 -6.62 -14.51
N GLY A 336 14.06 -7.18 -15.47
CA GLY A 336 15.51 -7.03 -15.55
C GLY A 336 16.26 -8.35 -15.68
N LEU A 337 17.57 -8.29 -15.43
CA LEU A 337 18.54 -9.36 -15.57
C LEU A 337 19.03 -9.79 -14.18
N TYR A 338 18.59 -10.97 -13.75
CA TYR A 338 18.90 -11.57 -12.45
C TYR A 338 20.11 -12.49 -12.60
N SER A 339 21.31 -11.91 -12.63
CA SER A 339 22.57 -12.62 -12.84
C SER A 339 23.25 -13.10 -11.55
N VAL A 340 22.57 -12.99 -10.41
CA VAL A 340 23.08 -13.36 -9.10
C VAL A 340 22.42 -14.65 -8.65
N ASP A 341 23.22 -15.70 -8.47
CA ASP A 341 22.75 -16.95 -7.88
C ASP A 341 22.60 -16.80 -6.36
N VAL A 342 21.38 -17.04 -5.88
CA VAL A 342 21.03 -17.08 -4.45
C VAL A 342 20.46 -18.44 -4.05
N SER A 343 20.50 -19.43 -4.93
CA SER A 343 19.82 -20.71 -4.76
C SER A 343 20.21 -21.39 -3.44
N ASP A 344 21.49 -21.35 -3.05
CA ASP A 344 21.97 -21.89 -1.76
C ASP A 344 21.32 -21.26 -0.52
N TYR A 345 20.73 -20.07 -0.65
CA TYR A 345 20.03 -19.35 0.40
C TYR A 345 18.51 -19.49 0.33
N VAL A 346 17.96 -20.33 -0.56
CA VAL A 346 16.50 -20.51 -0.71
C VAL A 346 16.01 -21.71 0.11
N LEU A 347 15.17 -21.43 1.10
CA LEU A 347 14.56 -22.39 2.02
C LEU A 347 13.50 -23.28 1.33
N GLY A 348 12.73 -22.71 0.40
CA GLY A 348 11.64 -23.40 -0.29
C GLY A 348 10.87 -22.47 -1.23
N LEU A 349 9.92 -23.03 -1.96
CA LEU A 349 8.98 -22.26 -2.80
C LEU A 349 7.54 -22.45 -2.30
N LEU A 350 6.77 -21.37 -2.35
CA LEU A 350 5.33 -21.39 -2.12
C LEU A 350 4.61 -21.21 -3.46
N ILE A 351 3.65 -22.08 -3.78
CA ILE A 351 2.89 -22.03 -5.03
C ILE A 351 1.46 -21.58 -4.70
N GLY A 352 1.00 -20.51 -5.33
CA GLY A 352 -0.36 -20.02 -5.15
C GLY A 352 -0.42 -18.56 -4.74
N ARG A 353 -1.57 -18.21 -4.17
CA ARG A 353 -1.87 -16.97 -3.45
C ARG A 353 -2.94 -17.31 -2.40
N GLU A 354 -3.33 -16.36 -1.55
CA GLU A 354 -4.55 -16.50 -0.73
C GLU A 354 -5.78 -16.58 -1.66
N PHE A 355 -6.20 -17.80 -2.03
CA PHE A 355 -7.37 -17.98 -2.88
C PHE A 355 -8.65 -17.67 -2.11
N ASP A 356 -9.49 -16.79 -2.63
CA ASP A 356 -10.84 -16.62 -2.10
C ASP A 356 -11.64 -17.92 -2.25
N PRO A 357 -12.43 -18.35 -1.23
CA PRO A 357 -13.28 -19.54 -1.32
C PRO A 357 -14.16 -19.63 -2.58
N PRO A 358 -14.75 -18.52 -3.08
CA PRO A 358 -15.50 -18.56 -4.34
C PRO A 358 -14.68 -18.98 -5.56
N VAL A 359 -13.37 -18.68 -5.62
CA VAL A 359 -12.51 -19.12 -6.74
C VAL A 359 -12.33 -20.63 -6.69
N VAL A 360 -12.03 -21.18 -5.51
CA VAL A 360 -11.86 -22.62 -5.29
C VAL A 360 -13.15 -23.38 -5.58
N TRP A 361 -14.29 -22.89 -5.06
CA TRP A 361 -15.60 -23.50 -5.27
C TRP A 361 -15.98 -23.53 -6.75
N LYS A 362 -15.88 -22.41 -7.46
CA LYS A 362 -16.22 -22.33 -8.90
C LYS A 362 -15.31 -23.19 -9.76
N ASN A 363 -13.99 -23.24 -9.48
CA ASN A 363 -13.08 -24.12 -10.18
C ASN A 363 -13.45 -25.60 -10.00
N ASN A 364 -13.80 -25.99 -8.77
CA ASN A 364 -14.20 -27.34 -8.42
C ASN A 364 -15.52 -27.75 -9.12
N GLU A 365 -16.50 -26.84 -9.18
CA GLU A 365 -17.76 -27.06 -9.91
C GLU A 365 -17.57 -27.16 -11.41
N ALA A 366 -16.67 -26.36 -11.99
CA ALA A 366 -16.37 -26.40 -13.42
C ALA A 366 -15.65 -27.69 -13.84
N ASN A 367 -14.95 -28.35 -12.91
CA ASN A 367 -14.06 -29.47 -13.19
C ASN A 367 -14.32 -30.70 -12.28
N PRO A 368 -15.56 -31.21 -12.18
CA PRO A 368 -15.93 -32.22 -11.18
C PRO A 368 -15.22 -33.56 -11.38
N ASN A 369 -14.73 -33.84 -12.60
CA ASN A 369 -14.04 -35.09 -12.94
C ASN A 369 -12.51 -35.04 -12.69
N LYS A 370 -11.96 -33.88 -12.34
CA LYS A 370 -10.54 -33.72 -11.99
C LYS A 370 -10.34 -34.07 -10.52
N LYS A 371 -10.12 -35.35 -10.22
CA LYS A 371 -10.01 -35.87 -8.84
C LYS A 371 -8.64 -36.43 -8.48
N SER A 372 -7.77 -36.64 -9.47
CA SER A 372 -6.43 -37.18 -9.25
C SER A 372 -5.43 -36.65 -10.28
N TYR A 373 -4.16 -36.67 -9.91
CA TYR A 373 -3.04 -36.35 -10.79
C TYR A 373 -1.80 -37.16 -10.42
N GLY A 374 -1.10 -37.69 -11.44
CA GLY A 374 0.14 -38.43 -11.29
C GLY A 374 1.28 -37.74 -12.04
N GLY A 375 2.12 -37.01 -11.32
CA GLY A 375 3.32 -36.36 -11.84
C GLY A 375 4.59 -37.18 -11.67
N SER A 376 5.74 -36.62 -12.06
CA SER A 376 7.04 -37.29 -11.96
C SER A 376 7.61 -37.28 -10.54
N TYR A 377 7.31 -36.24 -9.78
CA TYR A 377 7.79 -35.97 -8.43
C TYR A 377 6.64 -35.87 -7.43
N ILE A 378 5.48 -35.40 -7.85
CA ILE A 378 4.32 -35.15 -6.98
C ILE A 378 3.07 -35.77 -7.60
N SER A 379 2.24 -36.39 -6.76
CA SER A 379 0.93 -36.91 -7.15
C SER A 379 -0.12 -36.60 -6.09
N ILE A 380 -1.38 -36.62 -6.49
CA ILE A 380 -2.55 -36.56 -5.62
C ILE A 380 -3.52 -37.67 -6.06
N PRO A 381 -3.63 -38.78 -5.29
CA PRO A 381 -4.49 -39.90 -5.67
C PRO A 381 -5.98 -39.57 -5.62
N GLU A 382 -6.37 -38.69 -4.69
CA GLU A 382 -7.74 -38.26 -4.46
C GLU A 382 -7.74 -36.83 -3.90
N GLY A 383 -8.48 -35.93 -4.55
CA GLY A 383 -8.62 -34.53 -4.14
C GLY A 383 -9.70 -33.80 -4.93
N ASN A 384 -9.84 -32.51 -4.70
CA ASN A 384 -10.67 -31.62 -5.50
C ASN A 384 -9.91 -31.06 -6.72
N ALA A 385 -10.62 -30.41 -7.65
CA ALA A 385 -10.03 -29.97 -8.90
C ALA A 385 -8.93 -28.92 -8.69
N THR A 386 -9.08 -28.06 -7.68
CA THR A 386 -8.10 -27.03 -7.33
C THR A 386 -6.82 -27.65 -6.77
N GLU A 387 -6.94 -28.62 -5.86
CA GLU A 387 -5.80 -29.39 -5.33
C GLU A 387 -5.07 -30.16 -6.44
N VAL A 388 -5.81 -30.75 -7.38
CA VAL A 388 -5.27 -31.43 -8.57
C VAL A 388 -4.46 -30.46 -9.43
N TRP A 389 -4.98 -29.26 -9.65
CA TRP A 389 -4.28 -28.24 -10.41
C TRP A 389 -3.00 -27.78 -9.70
N LEU A 390 -3.08 -27.48 -8.40
CA LEU A 390 -1.92 -27.08 -7.58
C LEU A 390 -0.84 -28.16 -7.54
N ALA A 391 -1.22 -29.44 -7.36
CA ALA A 391 -0.29 -30.57 -7.41
C ALA A 391 0.45 -30.63 -8.75
N SER A 392 -0.23 -30.35 -9.86
CA SER A 392 0.40 -30.32 -11.19
C SER A 392 1.36 -29.14 -11.40
N MET A 393 1.10 -28.00 -10.75
CA MET A 393 2.00 -26.85 -10.77
C MET A 393 3.23 -27.09 -9.90
N MET A 394 3.07 -27.70 -8.72
CA MET A 394 4.19 -28.10 -7.86
C MET A 394 5.06 -29.17 -8.54
N ASP A 395 4.46 -30.16 -9.21
CA ASP A 395 5.21 -31.17 -9.97
C ASP A 395 6.02 -30.54 -11.11
N TYR A 396 5.44 -29.56 -11.79
CA TYR A 396 6.15 -28.77 -12.80
C TYR A 396 7.33 -28.01 -12.19
N ALA A 397 7.16 -27.35 -11.04
CA ALA A 397 8.24 -26.64 -10.35
C ALA A 397 9.41 -27.59 -10.00
N ALA A 398 9.10 -28.72 -9.35
CA ALA A 398 10.09 -29.74 -9.00
C ALA A 398 10.80 -30.31 -10.25
N SER A 399 10.04 -30.58 -11.31
CA SER A 399 10.57 -31.08 -12.58
C SER A 399 11.49 -30.08 -13.26
N TYR A 400 11.06 -28.82 -13.36
CA TYR A 400 11.81 -27.76 -14.03
C TYR A 400 13.16 -27.55 -13.37
N GLU A 401 13.18 -27.42 -12.04
CA GLU A 401 14.41 -27.22 -11.28
C GLU A 401 15.35 -28.43 -11.34
N THR A 402 14.81 -29.64 -11.17
CA THR A 402 15.62 -30.87 -11.21
C THR A 402 16.25 -31.07 -12.59
N LEU A 403 15.48 -30.89 -13.67
CA LEU A 403 15.98 -31.13 -15.02
C LEU A 403 17.00 -30.08 -15.43
N LYS A 404 16.72 -28.79 -15.18
CA LYS A 404 17.58 -27.69 -15.63
C LYS A 404 18.80 -27.48 -14.73
N TYR A 405 18.60 -27.51 -13.41
CA TYR A 405 19.62 -27.14 -12.41
C TYR A 405 20.14 -28.30 -11.58
N ASN A 406 19.55 -29.50 -11.68
CA ASN A 406 19.88 -30.65 -10.83
C ASN A 406 19.83 -30.33 -9.33
N GLN A 407 18.89 -29.47 -8.94
CA GLN A 407 18.56 -29.15 -7.55
C GLN A 407 17.09 -29.43 -7.27
N GLN A 408 16.76 -29.64 -6.00
CA GLN A 408 15.39 -29.66 -5.48
C GLN A 408 15.31 -28.88 -4.17
N ARG A 409 14.15 -28.26 -3.93
CA ARG A 409 13.83 -27.57 -2.68
C ARG A 409 12.40 -27.88 -2.23
N PRO A 410 12.09 -27.70 -0.93
CA PRO A 410 10.76 -27.95 -0.38
C PRO A 410 9.70 -27.08 -1.06
N LEU A 411 8.52 -27.65 -1.28
CA LEU A 411 7.37 -26.97 -1.87
C LEU A 411 6.19 -26.95 -0.92
N ALA A 412 5.40 -25.89 -0.95
CA ALA A 412 4.12 -25.81 -0.24
C ALA A 412 3.09 -25.00 -1.05
N ILE A 413 1.81 -25.17 -0.72
CA ILE A 413 0.73 -24.34 -1.24
C ILE A 413 0.57 -23.13 -0.31
N VAL A 414 0.37 -21.93 -0.87
CA VAL A 414 -0.06 -20.77 -0.06
C VAL A 414 -1.51 -20.99 0.35
N ASN A 415 -1.75 -21.15 1.64
CA ASN A 415 -3.08 -21.37 2.20
C ASN A 415 -3.40 -20.36 3.31
N TRP A 416 -4.68 -20.27 3.68
CA TRP A 416 -5.18 -19.37 4.72
C TRP A 416 -6.47 -19.93 5.33
N LEU A 417 -6.89 -19.37 6.46
CA LEU A 417 -7.90 -20.02 7.32
C LEU A 417 -9.25 -20.35 6.63
N PRO A 418 -9.84 -19.49 5.78
CA PRO A 418 -11.10 -19.81 5.07
C PRO A 418 -11.09 -21.09 4.23
N LEU A 419 -9.91 -21.58 3.85
CA LEU A 419 -9.71 -22.79 3.05
C LEU A 419 -9.10 -23.94 3.85
N ASP A 420 -9.01 -23.80 5.17
CA ASP A 420 -8.48 -24.85 6.01
C ASP A 420 -9.35 -26.13 5.99
N PRO A 421 -8.80 -27.29 6.35
CA PRO A 421 -9.50 -28.58 6.27
C PRO A 421 -10.34 -28.88 7.53
N LEU A 422 -10.41 -27.98 8.50
CA LEU A 422 -11.20 -28.14 9.71
C LEU A 422 -12.68 -27.88 9.40
N SER A 423 -13.55 -28.03 10.41
CA SER A 423 -14.97 -27.73 10.26
C SER A 423 -15.41 -26.79 11.37
N HIS A 424 -16.09 -25.71 10.98
CA HIS A 424 -16.45 -24.61 11.86
C HIS A 424 -17.98 -24.45 11.94
N PRO A 425 -18.63 -24.99 13.00
CA PRO A 425 -20.09 -24.92 13.15
C PRO A 425 -20.65 -23.50 13.24
N THR A 426 -19.83 -22.54 13.68
CA THR A 426 -20.20 -21.13 13.80
C THR A 426 -20.14 -20.35 12.48
N GLU A 427 -19.77 -21.02 11.38
CA GLU A 427 -19.59 -20.42 10.06
C GLU A 427 -20.58 -21.04 9.07
N ALA A 428 -21.69 -20.36 8.79
CA ALA A 428 -22.64 -20.78 7.75
C ALA A 428 -22.16 -20.34 6.36
N GLY A 429 -22.31 -21.21 5.36
CA GLY A 429 -22.02 -20.85 3.97
C GLY A 429 -23.03 -19.85 3.39
N THR A 430 -22.67 -19.18 2.29
CA THR A 430 -23.46 -18.10 1.65
C THR A 430 -24.94 -18.46 1.45
N LEU A 431 -25.21 -19.62 0.83
CA LEU A 431 -26.58 -20.07 0.55
C LEU A 431 -27.36 -20.43 1.82
N GLN A 432 -26.67 -20.87 2.88
CA GLN A 432 -27.31 -21.15 4.16
C GLN A 432 -27.73 -19.85 4.84
N VAL A 433 -26.86 -18.83 4.84
CA VAL A 433 -27.17 -17.49 5.36
C VAL A 433 -28.41 -16.91 4.66
N ILE A 434 -28.46 -16.94 3.32
CA ILE A 434 -29.63 -16.46 2.56
C ILE A 434 -30.92 -17.16 3.03
N ARG A 435 -30.91 -18.50 3.11
CA ARG A 435 -32.08 -19.28 3.55
C ARG A 435 -32.46 -19.02 5.01
N ILE A 436 -31.49 -18.78 5.89
CA ILE A 436 -31.77 -18.41 7.29
C ILE A 436 -32.51 -17.07 7.33
N ARG A 437 -32.01 -16.06 6.61
CA ARG A 437 -32.63 -14.72 6.56
C ARG A 437 -34.02 -14.73 5.93
N GLU A 438 -34.21 -15.48 4.84
CA GLU A 438 -35.53 -15.68 4.22
C GLU A 438 -36.54 -16.33 5.20
N ARG A 439 -36.12 -17.34 5.97
CA ARG A 439 -36.97 -17.97 7.00
C ARG A 439 -37.32 -17.03 8.16
N MET A 440 -36.47 -16.04 8.43
CA MET A 440 -36.76 -14.97 9.39
C MET A 440 -37.73 -13.91 8.84
N GLY A 441 -38.17 -14.04 7.59
CA GLY A 441 -39.04 -13.08 6.91
C GLY A 441 -38.31 -11.85 6.39
N GLU A 442 -36.97 -11.79 6.49
CA GLU A 442 -36.20 -10.63 6.03
C GLU A 442 -36.29 -10.49 4.50
N THR A 443 -36.48 -9.27 4.02
CA THR A 443 -36.52 -8.95 2.59
C THR A 443 -35.66 -7.73 2.28
N GLY A 444 -35.13 -7.65 1.07
CA GLY A 444 -34.31 -6.52 0.62
C GLY A 444 -32.98 -6.35 1.37
N PHE A 445 -32.51 -7.41 2.04
CA PHE A 445 -31.20 -7.40 2.67
C PHE A 445 -30.08 -7.49 1.62
N ALA A 446 -28.93 -6.89 1.92
CA ALA A 446 -27.75 -7.05 1.07
C ALA A 446 -27.38 -8.53 0.98
N THR A 447 -27.20 -9.04 -0.24
CA THR A 447 -26.67 -10.38 -0.42
C THR A 447 -25.26 -10.44 0.18
N PRO A 448 -24.92 -11.55 0.84
CA PRO A 448 -23.60 -11.76 1.39
C PRO A 448 -22.44 -11.28 0.49
N SER A 449 -21.54 -10.44 1.03
CA SER A 449 -20.37 -9.91 0.31
C SER A 449 -19.29 -10.99 0.05
N PRO A 450 -18.30 -10.76 -0.83
CA PRO A 450 -17.11 -11.62 -0.91
C PRO A 450 -16.43 -11.72 0.46
N GLY A 451 -16.16 -12.94 0.95
CA GLY A 451 -15.80 -13.24 2.34
C GLY A 451 -16.92 -13.91 3.13
N GLU A 452 -18.15 -13.86 2.62
CA GLU A 452 -19.30 -14.52 3.24
C GLU A 452 -19.49 -15.94 2.68
N GLY A 453 -18.53 -16.82 2.98
CA GLY A 453 -18.50 -18.24 2.57
C GLY A 453 -17.29 -18.97 3.13
N ASP A 454 -16.72 -18.46 4.22
CA ASP A 454 -15.61 -19.08 4.94
C ASP A 454 -16.05 -20.50 5.38
N ASP A 455 -15.16 -21.49 5.29
CA ASP A 455 -15.46 -22.91 5.59
C ASP A 455 -16.49 -23.58 4.61
N GLN A 456 -16.66 -23.03 3.38
CA GLN A 456 -17.46 -23.69 2.33
C GLN A 456 -16.68 -24.76 1.55
N VAL A 457 -15.39 -24.55 1.35
CA VAL A 457 -14.49 -25.41 0.57
C VAL A 457 -13.10 -25.38 1.21
N SER A 458 -12.32 -26.45 0.99
CA SER A 458 -10.97 -26.57 1.55
C SER A 458 -9.92 -26.92 0.50
N VAL A 459 -8.66 -26.63 0.83
CA VAL A 459 -7.46 -27.07 0.12
C VAL A 459 -6.56 -27.74 1.16
N ASP A 460 -6.26 -29.03 1.00
CA ASP A 460 -5.53 -29.83 1.99
C ASP A 460 -4.24 -30.46 1.44
N ASP A 461 -3.09 -29.91 1.86
CA ASP A 461 -1.75 -30.38 1.51
C ASP A 461 -1.49 -31.85 1.91
N LYS A 462 -2.23 -32.41 2.91
CA LYS A 462 -2.06 -33.83 3.31
C LYS A 462 -2.44 -34.82 2.22
N ARG A 463 -3.15 -34.37 1.17
CA ARG A 463 -3.54 -35.22 0.04
C ARG A 463 -2.40 -35.44 -0.97
N LEU A 464 -1.35 -34.63 -0.90
CA LEU A 464 -0.16 -34.75 -1.76
C LEU A 464 0.68 -35.99 -1.39
N ARG A 465 1.35 -36.57 -2.39
CA ARG A 465 2.26 -37.71 -2.26
C ARG A 465 3.55 -37.43 -3.02
N ALA A 466 4.69 -37.58 -2.35
CA ALA A 466 6.00 -37.46 -2.96
C ALA A 466 6.35 -38.76 -3.68
N GLY A 467 6.75 -38.65 -4.95
CA GLY A 467 7.39 -39.74 -5.67
C GLY A 467 8.80 -40.00 -5.12
N SER A 468 9.35 -41.19 -5.38
CA SER A 468 10.67 -41.60 -4.88
C SER A 468 11.82 -40.70 -5.35
N GLY A 469 11.64 -40.00 -6.47
CA GLY A 469 12.60 -39.03 -7.01
C GLY A 469 12.54 -37.64 -6.37
N PHE A 470 11.56 -37.35 -5.51
CA PHE A 470 11.40 -36.05 -4.87
C PHE A 470 11.90 -36.06 -3.43
N LEU A 471 13.17 -35.70 -3.24
CA LEU A 471 13.86 -35.82 -1.97
C LEU A 471 13.66 -34.61 -1.04
N ALA A 472 13.19 -33.48 -1.59
CA ALA A 472 13.01 -32.25 -0.84
C ALA A 472 11.67 -32.20 -0.06
N GLY A 473 10.66 -32.96 -0.48
CA GLY A 473 9.38 -33.07 0.23
C GLY A 473 8.52 -31.80 0.21
N PHE A 474 7.40 -31.84 0.92
CA PHE A 474 6.44 -30.73 1.04
C PHE A 474 6.07 -30.47 2.50
N PHE A 475 5.63 -29.24 2.76
CA PHE A 475 5.17 -28.76 4.06
C PHE A 475 3.85 -27.99 3.88
N ALA A 476 3.06 -27.86 4.94
CA ALA A 476 1.85 -27.03 4.92
C ALA A 476 2.22 -25.58 5.25
N SER A 477 1.63 -24.63 4.54
CA SER A 477 1.89 -23.19 4.71
C SER A 477 0.59 -22.42 4.90
N TYR A 478 0.42 -21.78 6.05
CA TYR A 478 -0.81 -21.05 6.38
C TYR A 478 -0.53 -19.60 6.77
N HIS A 479 -1.33 -18.70 6.22
CA HIS A 479 -1.51 -17.35 6.75
C HIS A 479 -2.55 -17.43 7.87
N VAL A 480 -2.21 -16.92 9.05
CA VAL A 480 -3.07 -17.00 10.24
C VAL A 480 -3.07 -15.65 10.94
N TYR A 481 -4.20 -14.95 10.83
CA TYR A 481 -4.46 -13.69 11.53
C TYR A 481 -5.43 -13.93 12.69
N PRO A 482 -5.25 -13.32 13.87
CA PRO A 482 -6.04 -13.68 15.05
C PRO A 482 -7.49 -13.19 14.98
N TYR A 483 -7.77 -12.19 14.16
CA TYR A 483 -9.04 -11.45 14.14
C TYR A 483 -9.98 -11.89 13.03
N TYR A 484 -9.56 -12.76 12.12
CA TYR A 484 -10.35 -13.20 10.96
C TYR A 484 -9.90 -14.60 10.54
N PRO A 485 -10.81 -15.51 10.13
CA PRO A 485 -12.26 -15.39 10.02
C PRO A 485 -13.02 -15.32 11.34
N ASN A 486 -14.34 -15.21 11.21
CA ASN A 486 -15.25 -15.08 12.34
C ASN A 486 -15.27 -16.29 13.28
N PHE A 487 -15.01 -17.51 12.79
CA PHE A 487 -14.95 -18.70 13.63
C PHE A 487 -13.88 -18.61 14.73
N LEU A 488 -12.75 -17.93 14.48
CA LEU A 488 -11.72 -17.69 15.51
C LEU A 488 -12.25 -16.90 16.71
N LEU A 489 -13.33 -16.14 16.50
CA LEU A 489 -13.87 -15.21 17.49
C LEU A 489 -15.13 -15.72 18.17
N ARG A 490 -15.69 -16.83 17.67
CA ARG A 490 -17.05 -17.28 18.01
C ARG A 490 -17.08 -18.74 18.42
N GLU A 491 -16.16 -19.56 17.93
CA GLU A 491 -16.17 -20.99 18.22
C GLU A 491 -15.80 -21.25 19.68
N PRO A 492 -16.70 -21.84 20.48
CA PRO A 492 -16.43 -22.05 21.91
C PRO A 492 -15.20 -22.93 22.17
N ALA A 493 -14.94 -23.91 21.30
CA ALA A 493 -13.77 -24.80 21.42
C ALA A 493 -12.45 -24.02 21.34
N LEU A 494 -12.37 -23.04 20.43
CA LEU A 494 -11.19 -22.19 20.28
C LEU A 494 -11.09 -21.16 21.40
N LEU A 495 -12.21 -20.54 21.80
CA LEU A 495 -12.24 -19.50 22.84
C LEU A 495 -11.94 -20.01 24.25
N GLN A 496 -12.14 -21.30 24.52
CA GLN A 496 -11.81 -21.89 25.82
C GLN A 496 -10.31 -22.09 26.03
N GLU A 497 -9.53 -22.02 24.95
CA GLU A 497 -8.10 -22.28 24.96
C GLU A 497 -7.30 -21.19 25.65
N ARG A 498 -6.21 -21.62 26.29
CA ARG A 498 -5.35 -20.76 27.11
C ARG A 498 -3.89 -21.08 26.85
N ASP A 499 -3.08 -20.03 26.82
CA ASP A 499 -1.63 -20.15 26.97
C ASP A 499 -1.22 -19.73 28.39
N SER A 500 0.09 -19.54 28.60
CA SER A 500 0.64 -19.14 29.91
C SER A 500 0.22 -17.74 30.38
N ILE A 501 -0.35 -16.90 29.51
CA ILE A 501 -0.73 -15.51 29.81
C ILE A 501 -2.24 -15.39 30.00
N GLY A 502 -3.06 -16.14 29.24
CA GLY A 502 -4.52 -16.08 29.37
C GLY A 502 -5.27 -16.72 28.19
N PRO A 503 -6.56 -16.39 28.02
CA PRO A 503 -7.36 -16.84 26.88
C PRO A 503 -6.68 -16.51 25.55
N ASN A 504 -6.77 -17.43 24.59
CA ASN A 504 -6.11 -17.29 23.30
C ASN A 504 -6.71 -18.24 22.23
N SER A 505 -7.66 -17.73 21.44
CA SER A 505 -8.26 -18.50 20.34
C SER A 505 -7.32 -18.75 19.17
N PHE A 506 -6.38 -17.83 18.92
CA PHE A 506 -5.30 -18.05 17.94
C PHE A 506 -4.48 -19.30 18.30
N PHE A 507 -4.11 -19.47 19.57
CA PHE A 507 -3.41 -20.67 20.01
C PHE A 507 -4.29 -21.93 19.92
N GLY A 508 -5.57 -21.83 20.25
CA GLY A 508 -6.52 -22.93 20.06
C GLY A 508 -6.59 -23.41 18.62
N TYR A 509 -6.68 -22.47 17.68
CA TYR A 509 -6.69 -22.75 16.24
C TYR A 509 -5.38 -23.41 15.78
N LEU A 510 -4.23 -22.87 16.18
CA LEU A 510 -2.94 -23.46 15.82
C LEU A 510 -2.81 -24.91 16.27
N LYS A 511 -3.32 -25.27 17.46
CA LYS A 511 -3.31 -26.66 17.94
C LYS A 511 -4.22 -27.55 17.09
N ALA A 512 -5.43 -27.10 16.78
CA ALA A 512 -6.38 -27.86 15.94
C ALA A 512 -5.80 -28.10 14.53
N LEU A 513 -5.25 -27.04 13.92
CA LEU A 513 -4.60 -27.14 12.61
C LEU A 513 -3.36 -28.04 12.67
N LYS A 514 -2.54 -27.93 13.72
CA LYS A 514 -1.35 -28.78 13.88
C LYS A 514 -1.70 -30.24 14.16
N GLU A 515 -2.81 -30.52 14.84
CA GLU A 515 -3.33 -31.88 15.02
C GLU A 515 -3.67 -32.52 13.67
N HIS A 516 -4.35 -31.77 12.76
CA HIS A 516 -4.56 -32.21 11.39
C HIS A 516 -3.22 -32.47 10.69
N TYR A 517 -2.26 -31.54 10.73
CA TYR A 517 -0.91 -31.69 10.15
C TYR A 517 0.12 -32.34 11.09
N SER A 518 -0.28 -33.35 11.88
CA SER A 518 0.57 -33.95 12.92
C SER A 518 1.80 -34.72 12.39
N ASP A 519 1.84 -35.10 11.12
CA ASP A 519 2.91 -35.84 10.44
C ASP A 519 3.61 -35.04 9.34
N MET A 520 3.32 -33.74 9.24
CA MET A 520 3.87 -32.82 8.24
C MET A 520 4.39 -31.54 8.93
N PRO A 521 5.48 -30.92 8.44
CA PRO A 521 5.85 -29.59 8.93
C PRO A 521 4.73 -28.59 8.59
N LEU A 522 4.27 -27.85 9.60
CA LEU A 522 3.26 -26.79 9.43
C LEU A 522 3.93 -25.45 9.68
N LEU A 523 4.12 -24.65 8.64
CA LEU A 523 4.68 -23.31 8.73
C LEU A 523 3.55 -22.28 8.75
N ILE A 524 3.56 -21.40 9.75
CA ILE A 524 2.71 -20.22 9.74
C ILE A 524 3.44 -19.15 8.92
N SER A 525 3.22 -19.15 7.60
CA SER A 525 3.97 -18.31 6.65
C SER A 525 3.57 -16.84 6.68
N GLU A 526 2.46 -16.50 7.33
CA GLU A 526 2.13 -15.14 7.74
C GLU A 526 1.37 -15.14 9.07
N TYR A 527 1.77 -14.25 9.97
CA TYR A 527 0.94 -13.79 11.09
C TYR A 527 1.28 -12.33 11.37
N GLY A 528 0.27 -11.53 11.75
CA GLY A 528 0.45 -10.10 11.91
C GLY A 528 -0.67 -9.45 12.70
N ILE A 529 -0.41 -8.23 13.16
CA ILE A 529 -1.43 -7.36 13.76
C ILE A 529 -1.03 -5.88 13.56
N PRO A 530 -1.94 -4.97 13.18
CA PRO A 530 -1.55 -3.60 12.81
C PRO A 530 -1.76 -2.55 13.92
N THR A 531 -1.14 -1.38 13.74
CA THR A 531 -1.10 -0.26 14.73
C THR A 531 -1.92 0.97 14.35
N SER A 532 -3.00 0.83 13.57
CA SER A 532 -3.83 1.95 13.13
C SER A 532 -4.67 2.56 14.25
N ILE A 533 -5.09 3.82 14.09
CA ILE A 533 -6.08 4.47 14.98
C ILE A 533 -7.45 3.81 14.80
N GLY A 534 -7.82 3.52 13.55
CA GLY A 534 -9.06 2.83 13.23
C GLY A 534 -8.98 1.33 13.57
N VAL A 535 -10.11 0.78 13.99
CA VAL A 535 -10.36 -0.66 14.11
C VAL A 535 -11.24 -1.09 12.95
N SER A 536 -10.86 -2.15 12.24
CA SER A 536 -11.69 -2.77 11.19
C SER A 536 -12.41 -4.03 11.65
N HIS A 537 -11.87 -4.75 12.64
CA HIS A 537 -12.50 -5.95 13.17
C HIS A 537 -12.15 -6.13 14.65
N PHE A 538 -13.16 -6.29 15.51
CA PHE A 538 -12.94 -6.54 16.93
C PHE A 538 -12.64 -8.01 17.19
N HIS A 539 -11.82 -8.22 18.22
CA HIS A 539 -11.45 -9.53 18.74
C HIS A 539 -11.85 -9.61 20.24
N PRO A 540 -12.41 -10.75 20.72
CA PRO A 540 -12.91 -10.89 22.09
C PRO A 540 -11.89 -10.56 23.20
N TYR A 541 -10.59 -10.80 22.93
CA TYR A 541 -9.49 -10.55 23.87
C TYR A 541 -8.63 -9.32 23.51
N GLY A 542 -9.14 -8.43 22.63
CA GLY A 542 -8.48 -7.16 22.29
C GLY A 542 -7.38 -7.24 21.22
N TRP A 543 -7.17 -8.40 20.58
CA TRP A 543 -6.25 -8.55 19.43
C TRP A 543 -6.95 -8.11 18.14
N ASN A 544 -7.42 -6.86 18.17
CA ASN A 544 -8.24 -6.28 17.12
C ASN A 544 -7.45 -6.08 15.84
N HIS A 545 -8.16 -6.03 14.71
CA HIS A 545 -7.61 -5.58 13.44
C HIS A 545 -7.49 -4.05 13.46
N GLY A 546 -6.42 -3.55 14.10
CA GLY A 546 -6.17 -2.13 14.36
C GLY A 546 -6.55 -1.68 15.77
N GLY A 547 -6.40 -0.40 16.08
CA GLY A 547 -6.65 0.16 17.41
C GLY A 547 -5.62 -0.25 18.48
N LEU A 548 -4.42 -0.64 18.06
CA LEU A 548 -3.33 -1.06 18.93
C LEU A 548 -2.13 -0.13 18.83
N THR A 549 -1.51 0.17 19.97
CA THR A 549 -0.27 0.93 20.00
C THR A 549 0.90 0.12 19.45
N GLU A 550 1.99 0.79 19.04
CA GLU A 550 3.22 0.12 18.62
C GLU A 550 3.76 -0.86 19.67
N ARG A 551 3.65 -0.52 20.97
CA ARG A 551 4.07 -1.42 22.07
C ARG A 551 3.18 -2.66 22.16
N GLN A 552 1.86 -2.48 22.09
CA GLN A 552 0.90 -3.59 22.11
C GLN A 552 1.07 -4.52 20.92
N GLN A 553 1.31 -3.99 19.71
CA GLN A 553 1.64 -4.80 18.54
C GLN A 553 2.85 -5.70 18.83
N GLY A 554 3.94 -5.14 19.34
CA GLY A 554 5.15 -5.89 19.67
C GLY A 554 4.92 -7.01 20.69
N GLU A 555 4.16 -6.73 21.75
CA GLU A 555 3.81 -7.70 22.78
C GLU A 555 2.93 -8.84 22.25
N ILE A 556 1.94 -8.52 21.42
CA ILE A 556 1.06 -9.51 20.79
C ILE A 556 1.84 -10.36 19.79
N LEU A 557 2.65 -9.75 18.92
CA LEU A 557 3.49 -10.49 17.98
C LEU A 557 4.45 -11.44 18.72
N ALA A 558 5.09 -10.98 19.79
CA ALA A 558 5.96 -11.82 20.61
C ALA A 558 5.22 -13.03 21.21
N ARG A 559 3.98 -12.83 21.68
CA ARG A 559 3.11 -13.89 22.20
C ARG A 559 2.69 -14.87 21.11
N MET A 560 2.29 -14.38 19.93
CA MET A 560 1.99 -15.23 18.76
C MET A 560 3.19 -16.07 18.35
N THR A 561 4.39 -15.49 18.26
CA THR A 561 5.62 -16.23 17.96
C THR A 561 5.81 -17.40 18.94
N GLN A 562 5.61 -17.15 20.24
CA GLN A 562 5.70 -18.20 21.25
C GLN A 562 4.58 -19.24 21.09
N ASN A 563 3.35 -18.83 20.82
CA ASN A 563 2.22 -19.75 20.60
C ASN A 563 2.45 -20.67 19.39
N ILE A 564 3.05 -20.16 18.31
CA ILE A 564 3.41 -20.96 17.13
C ILE A 564 4.44 -22.04 17.51
N ALA A 565 5.45 -21.69 18.31
CA ALA A 565 6.41 -22.67 18.84
C ALA A 565 5.72 -23.69 19.76
N ASP A 566 4.88 -23.21 20.68
CA ASP A 566 4.17 -24.03 21.67
C ASP A 566 3.08 -24.92 21.04
N ALA A 567 2.58 -24.58 19.86
CA ALA A 567 1.69 -25.45 19.10
C ALA A 567 2.45 -26.61 18.42
N GLY A 568 3.77 -26.51 18.29
CA GLY A 568 4.60 -27.48 17.57
C GLY A 568 4.64 -27.24 16.05
N CYS A 569 4.32 -26.02 15.60
CA CYS A 569 4.50 -25.63 14.20
C CYS A 569 6.01 -25.56 13.85
N ALA A 570 6.32 -25.65 12.56
CA ALA A 570 7.68 -25.61 12.02
C ALA A 570 8.34 -24.21 12.10
N GLY A 571 7.54 -23.18 12.39
CA GLY A 571 7.99 -21.81 12.56
C GLY A 571 6.90 -20.80 12.19
N GLY A 572 7.28 -19.53 12.24
CA GLY A 572 6.39 -18.41 11.94
C GLY A 572 7.10 -17.29 11.21
N ILE A 573 6.38 -16.59 10.33
CA ILE A 573 6.88 -15.42 9.60
C ILE A 573 5.96 -14.22 9.86
N VAL A 574 6.51 -13.13 10.41
CA VAL A 574 5.76 -11.91 10.73
C VAL A 574 5.39 -11.16 9.46
N PHE A 575 4.12 -10.78 9.33
CA PHE A 575 3.63 -9.82 8.36
C PHE A 575 3.52 -8.44 9.02
N GLU A 576 4.39 -7.48 8.72
CA GLU A 576 5.47 -7.49 7.71
C GLU A 576 6.63 -6.55 8.08
N TRP A 577 7.65 -6.40 7.22
CA TRP A 577 8.81 -5.54 7.49
C TRP A 577 8.42 -4.07 7.55
N GLN A 578 7.73 -3.52 6.55
CA GLN A 578 7.45 -2.09 6.45
C GLN A 578 5.97 -1.75 6.22
N ASP A 579 5.54 -0.58 6.68
CA ASP A 579 4.19 -0.05 6.40
C ASP A 579 4.02 0.25 4.90
N GLU A 580 2.88 -0.14 4.33
CA GLU A 580 2.59 -0.03 2.90
C GLU A 580 1.30 0.77 2.62
N TRP A 581 1.44 2.05 2.27
CA TRP A 581 0.32 3.00 2.14
C TRP A 581 -0.61 2.78 0.93
N PHE A 582 -0.31 1.82 0.05
CA PHE A 582 -1.18 1.52 -1.09
C PHE A 582 -2.29 0.51 -0.76
N LYS A 583 -2.15 -0.21 0.36
CA LYS A 583 -3.10 -1.24 0.80
C LYS A 583 -4.42 -0.61 1.23
N THR A 584 -5.51 -1.37 1.12
CA THR A 584 -6.86 -0.84 1.30
C THR A 584 -7.70 -1.75 2.18
N ASN A 585 -8.54 -1.14 3.02
CA ASN A 585 -9.53 -1.84 3.83
C ASN A 585 -10.96 -1.47 3.40
N TRP A 586 -11.92 -2.38 3.55
CA TRP A 586 -13.32 -2.14 3.17
C TRP A 586 -13.98 -0.95 3.89
N LEU A 587 -13.52 -0.58 5.08
CA LEU A 587 -14.08 0.56 5.84
C LEU A 587 -13.58 1.93 5.37
N THR A 588 -12.43 2.00 4.71
CA THR A 588 -11.83 3.27 4.27
C THR A 588 -11.80 3.42 2.75
N ALA A 589 -11.73 2.32 2.01
CA ALA A 589 -11.68 2.28 0.55
C ALA A 589 -12.70 3.19 -0.15
N PRO A 590 -13.99 3.26 0.28
CA PRO A 590 -14.98 4.10 -0.41
C PRO A 590 -14.64 5.59 -0.43
N LEU A 591 -13.81 6.07 0.51
CA LEU A 591 -13.42 7.47 0.63
C LEU A 591 -11.97 7.73 0.17
N GLU A 592 -11.22 6.74 -0.28
CA GLU A 592 -9.84 6.92 -0.77
C GLU A 592 -9.82 7.20 -2.28
N ILE A 593 -10.36 8.36 -2.66
CA ILE A 593 -10.52 8.77 -4.05
C ILE A 593 -9.80 10.10 -4.36
N PRO A 594 -9.03 10.19 -5.47
CA PRO A 594 -8.95 9.22 -6.58
C PRO A 594 -7.97 8.06 -6.34
N LEU A 595 -8.29 6.89 -6.92
CA LEU A 595 -7.60 5.62 -6.65
C LEU A 595 -6.11 5.60 -7.03
N ASP A 596 -5.70 6.40 -8.02
CA ASP A 596 -4.32 6.50 -8.52
C ASP A 596 -3.40 7.31 -7.61
N ARG A 597 -3.94 7.99 -6.60
CA ARG A 597 -3.19 8.85 -5.68
C ARG A 597 -3.10 8.33 -4.25
N ARG A 598 -3.76 7.21 -3.95
CA ARG A 598 -3.81 6.61 -2.60
C ARG A 598 -2.44 6.45 -1.93
N PRO A 599 -1.37 5.95 -2.61
CA PRO A 599 -0.08 5.76 -1.95
C PRO A 599 0.62 7.06 -1.52
N LEU A 600 0.15 8.23 -1.99
CA LEU A 600 0.78 9.52 -1.71
C LEU A 600 0.46 10.05 -0.32
N TRP A 601 -0.44 9.42 0.43
CA TRP A 601 -0.81 9.87 1.77
C TRP A 601 -1.09 8.67 2.66
N HIS A 602 -1.01 8.86 3.97
CA HIS A 602 -1.19 7.79 4.95
C HIS A 602 -2.57 7.88 5.57
N ASN A 603 -3.39 6.86 5.39
CA ASN A 603 -4.65 6.77 6.08
C ASN A 603 -4.46 6.11 7.45
N ALA A 604 -4.23 6.91 8.49
CA ALA A 604 -4.05 6.41 9.85
C ALA A 604 -5.28 5.66 10.43
N LEU A 605 -6.44 5.72 9.76
CA LEU A 605 -7.63 4.93 10.11
C LEU A 605 -7.66 3.53 9.45
N ASN A 606 -6.80 3.27 8.46
CA ASN A 606 -6.76 2.04 7.69
C ASN A 606 -5.75 1.05 8.32
N PRO A 607 -6.19 -0.08 8.91
CA PRO A 607 -5.27 -1.06 9.49
C PRO A 607 -4.28 -1.67 8.49
N GLU A 608 -4.68 -1.81 7.21
CA GLU A 608 -3.89 -2.47 6.16
C GLU A 608 -2.60 -1.73 5.83
N GLU A 609 -2.55 -0.42 6.06
CA GLU A 609 -1.36 0.40 5.84
C GLU A 609 -0.37 0.34 7.02
N ASN A 610 -0.70 -0.37 8.11
CA ASN A 610 -0.05 -0.21 9.42
C ASN A 610 0.48 -1.53 10.04
N PHE A 611 0.75 -2.56 9.24
CA PHE A 611 1.30 -3.86 9.71
C PHE A 611 2.79 -3.86 9.98
N GLY A 612 3.55 -2.97 9.32
CA GLY A 612 5.00 -3.02 9.29
C GLY A 612 5.65 -2.94 10.67
N LEU A 613 6.77 -3.63 10.85
CA LEU A 613 7.68 -3.41 11.99
C LEU A 613 8.47 -2.09 11.83
N TRP A 614 8.58 -1.61 10.60
CA TRP A 614 9.22 -0.37 10.18
C TRP A 614 8.18 0.61 9.66
N THR A 615 8.17 1.82 10.21
CA THR A 615 7.23 2.88 9.85
C THR A 615 7.95 4.08 9.25
N TYR A 616 7.19 4.97 8.59
CA TYR A 616 7.70 6.15 7.91
C TYR A 616 7.01 7.40 8.43
N GLU A 617 7.80 8.40 8.82
CA GLU A 617 7.30 9.64 9.38
C GLU A 617 7.68 10.84 8.52
N SER A 618 6.74 11.78 8.41
CA SER A 618 7.00 13.10 7.86
C SER A 618 7.85 13.92 8.84
N ALA A 619 8.66 14.85 8.32
CA ALA A 619 9.39 15.80 9.15
C ALA A 619 8.46 16.67 10.02
N GLN A 620 7.21 16.85 9.57
CA GLN A 620 6.17 17.61 10.28
C GLN A 620 5.52 16.86 11.45
N SER A 621 5.74 15.55 11.61
CA SER A 621 5.27 14.79 12.78
C SER A 621 5.69 15.40 14.13
N ARG A 622 6.81 16.14 14.14
CA ARG A 622 7.32 16.90 15.29
C ARG A 622 6.38 18.00 15.77
N LEU A 623 5.41 18.44 14.96
CA LEU A 623 4.39 19.41 15.35
C LEU A 623 3.50 18.88 16.49
N PHE A 624 3.42 17.57 16.66
CA PHE A 624 2.66 16.97 17.76
C PHE A 624 3.46 16.87 19.07
N SER A 625 4.77 17.13 19.03
CA SER A 625 5.61 17.14 20.23
C SER A 625 5.37 18.40 21.08
N PRO A 626 5.45 18.32 22.42
CA PRO A 626 5.37 19.50 23.28
C PRO A 626 6.45 20.55 22.95
N GLY A 627 6.12 21.84 23.12
CA GLY A 627 7.02 22.95 22.91
C GLY A 627 6.70 23.79 21.67
N ARG A 628 7.26 25.01 21.63
CA ARG A 628 7.03 25.96 20.53
C ARG A 628 7.93 25.76 19.32
N ALA A 629 9.08 25.11 19.47
CA ALA A 629 10.14 25.09 18.44
C ALA A 629 9.66 24.57 17.07
N ALA A 630 8.84 23.51 17.05
CA ALA A 630 8.29 22.98 15.80
C ALA A 630 7.27 23.95 15.15
N TRP A 631 6.58 24.76 15.96
CA TRP A 631 5.53 25.69 15.55
C TRP A 631 6.05 27.10 15.25
N GLU A 632 7.29 27.45 15.57
CA GLU A 632 7.87 28.79 15.34
C GLU A 632 7.80 29.25 13.88
N LYS A 633 7.84 28.30 12.94
CA LYS A 633 7.76 28.57 11.50
C LYS A 633 6.32 28.58 10.97
N VAL A 634 5.35 28.18 11.78
CA VAL A 634 3.94 28.13 11.41
C VAL A 634 3.28 29.44 11.82
N LYS A 635 2.87 30.23 10.83
CA LYS A 635 2.13 31.47 11.09
C LYS A 635 0.73 31.13 11.65
N PRO A 636 0.30 31.71 12.79
CA PRO A 636 -1.04 31.49 13.29
C PRO A 636 -2.12 31.89 12.28
N LEU A 637 -3.16 31.08 12.16
CA LEU A 637 -4.34 31.41 11.35
C LEU A 637 -5.04 32.62 11.97
N TYR A 638 -5.20 32.60 13.29
CA TYR A 638 -5.67 33.71 14.11
C TYR A 638 -4.75 33.93 15.30
N GLU A 639 -4.55 35.19 15.67
CA GLU A 639 -3.75 35.59 16.84
C GLU A 639 -4.34 36.89 17.39
N LYS A 640 -4.47 36.97 18.72
CA LYS A 640 -4.88 38.19 19.41
C LYS A 640 -3.65 38.90 19.97
N SER A 641 -3.53 40.19 19.66
CA SER A 641 -2.71 41.09 20.48
C SER A 641 -3.26 41.11 21.92
N SER A 642 -2.36 41.20 22.89
CA SER A 642 -2.66 40.95 24.31
C SER A 642 -3.91 41.65 24.84
N GLY A 643 -4.90 40.87 25.32
CA GLY A 643 -5.90 41.32 26.30
C GLY A 643 -7.29 41.71 25.79
N VAL A 644 -7.64 41.47 24.53
CA VAL A 644 -8.97 41.85 24.00
C VAL A 644 -9.88 40.62 23.90
N SER A 645 -10.79 40.43 24.86
CA SER A 645 -12.01 39.65 24.63
C SER A 645 -12.83 40.36 23.55
N ALA A 646 -13.57 39.62 22.72
CA ALA A 646 -14.53 40.26 21.83
C ALA A 646 -15.49 41.08 22.73
N PRO A 647 -15.69 42.40 22.50
CA PRO A 647 -16.44 43.27 23.42
C PRO A 647 -17.91 42.88 23.62
N VAL A 648 -18.38 41.86 22.89
CA VAL A 648 -19.76 41.36 22.84
C VAL A 648 -19.96 40.10 23.70
N LEU A 649 -18.90 39.37 24.06
CA LEU A 649 -19.01 38.12 24.81
C LEU A 649 -18.85 38.31 26.33
N PRO A 650 -19.58 37.55 27.17
CA PRO A 650 -19.54 37.69 28.62
C PRO A 650 -18.20 37.24 29.23
N VAL A 651 -17.73 38.02 30.20
CA VAL A 651 -16.67 37.62 31.16
C VAL A 651 -17.36 37.12 32.43
N LEU A 652 -17.04 35.90 32.88
CA LEU A 652 -17.78 35.26 33.97
C LEU A 652 -17.26 35.66 35.37
N ASN A 653 -16.03 36.17 35.47
CA ASN A 653 -15.39 36.61 36.71
C ASN A 653 -15.37 35.54 37.82
N ASP A 654 -15.33 34.26 37.42
CA ASP A 654 -15.31 33.11 38.33
C ASP A 654 -13.88 32.66 38.70
N GLY A 655 -12.85 33.35 38.18
CA GLY A 655 -11.44 33.01 38.36
C GLY A 655 -10.89 31.97 37.37
N ALA A 656 -11.70 31.49 36.41
CA ALA A 656 -11.26 30.62 35.32
C ALA A 656 -11.27 31.30 33.94
N ASP A 657 -11.52 32.62 33.87
CA ASP A 657 -11.44 33.38 32.60
C ASP A 657 -10.08 33.27 31.90
N PRO A 658 -8.92 33.22 32.59
CA PRO A 658 -7.63 32.94 31.94
C PRO A 658 -7.58 31.57 31.25
N GLN A 659 -8.34 30.58 31.71
CA GLN A 659 -8.42 29.28 31.03
C GLN A 659 -9.26 29.40 29.75
N ARG A 660 -10.31 30.23 29.76
CA ARG A 660 -11.18 30.44 28.60
C ARG A 660 -10.66 31.48 27.61
N THR A 661 -9.64 32.26 27.96
CA THR A 661 -9.10 33.29 27.05
C THR A 661 -8.24 32.65 25.96
N LEU A 662 -8.71 32.69 24.72
CA LEU A 662 -8.03 32.17 23.54
C LEU A 662 -6.96 33.16 23.06
N ARG A 663 -5.78 32.67 22.71
CA ARG A 663 -4.64 33.51 22.28
C ARG A 663 -4.36 33.39 20.80
N SER A 664 -4.22 32.16 20.31
CA SER A 664 -3.98 31.92 18.89
C SER A 664 -4.49 30.54 18.48
N LEU A 665 -4.81 30.40 17.20
CA LEU A 665 -5.09 29.13 16.55
C LEU A 665 -4.13 29.00 15.37
N SER A 666 -3.24 28.02 15.42
CA SER A 666 -2.31 27.69 14.35
C SER A 666 -2.71 26.38 13.68
N VAL A 667 -2.50 26.28 12.37
CA VAL A 667 -2.88 25.13 11.55
C VAL A 667 -1.74 24.79 10.61
N SER A 668 -1.40 23.50 10.51
CA SER A 668 -0.44 22.93 9.57
C SER A 668 -0.89 21.53 9.16
N SER A 669 -0.18 20.87 8.28
CA SER A 669 -0.51 19.49 7.88
C SER A 669 0.66 18.76 7.24
N ASP A 670 0.58 17.44 7.26
CA ASP A 670 1.50 16.56 6.54
C ASP A 670 0.75 15.51 5.70
N GLU A 671 1.48 14.49 5.26
CA GLU A 671 0.95 13.40 4.45
C GLU A 671 -0.10 12.53 5.17
N ALA A 672 -0.32 12.68 6.48
CA ALA A 672 -1.22 11.83 7.28
C ALA A 672 -2.28 12.64 8.09
N PHE A 673 -1.92 13.82 8.59
CA PHE A 673 -2.70 14.57 9.56
C PHE A 673 -2.84 16.06 9.22
N LEU A 674 -3.98 16.63 9.63
CA LEU A 674 -4.16 18.05 9.88
C LEU A 674 -3.78 18.35 11.35
N TYR A 675 -2.81 19.24 11.56
CA TYR A 675 -2.37 19.66 12.89
C TYR A 675 -3.04 20.95 13.32
N LEU A 676 -3.58 20.98 14.54
CA LEU A 676 -4.13 22.18 15.18
C LEU A 676 -3.36 22.50 16.45
N ARG A 677 -3.09 23.78 16.70
CA ARG A 677 -2.55 24.25 17.97
C ARG A 677 -3.38 25.43 18.47
N LEU A 678 -4.12 25.18 19.54
CA LEU A 678 -4.96 26.18 20.22
C LEU A 678 -4.22 26.66 21.47
N GLU A 679 -3.71 27.89 21.43
CA GLU A 679 -3.11 28.53 22.59
C GLU A 679 -4.18 29.22 23.43
N VAL A 680 -4.09 29.05 24.75
CA VAL A 680 -4.93 29.73 25.74
C VAL A 680 -4.05 30.52 26.70
N GLN A 681 -4.63 31.46 27.45
CA GLN A 681 -3.85 32.27 28.38
C GLN A 681 -3.27 31.44 29.53
N SER A 682 -3.99 30.44 30.02
CA SER A 682 -3.48 29.51 31.04
C SER A 682 -4.08 28.12 30.86
N LEU A 683 -3.24 27.09 30.90
CA LEU A 683 -3.71 25.71 30.84
C LEU A 683 -3.56 25.04 32.22
N PRO A 684 -4.66 24.65 32.88
CA PRO A 684 -4.62 24.08 34.23
C PRO A 684 -4.03 22.66 34.23
N ARG A 685 -3.09 22.43 35.15
CA ARG A 685 -2.46 21.13 35.38
C ARG A 685 -2.79 20.61 36.78
N GLY A 686 -3.30 19.39 36.85
CA GLY A 686 -3.55 18.68 38.10
C GLY A 686 -2.27 18.35 38.84
N ARG A 687 -2.39 17.98 40.13
CA ARG A 687 -1.24 17.55 40.95
C ARG A 687 -0.58 16.27 40.44
N ASP A 688 -1.36 15.43 39.79
CA ASP A 688 -0.93 14.20 39.09
C ASP A 688 -0.33 14.49 37.70
N GLY A 689 -0.21 15.77 37.32
CA GLY A 689 0.34 16.20 36.05
C GLY A 689 -0.65 16.17 34.88
N THR A 690 -1.92 15.80 35.11
CA THR A 690 -2.96 15.66 34.07
C THR A 690 -3.61 16.99 33.71
N LEU A 691 -4.18 17.07 32.50
CA LEU A 691 -4.94 18.23 32.04
C LEU A 691 -6.32 18.30 32.72
N GLN A 692 -6.72 19.49 33.21
CA GLN A 692 -7.96 19.68 33.96
C GLN A 692 -8.92 20.68 33.29
N LEU A 693 -9.87 20.22 32.46
CA LEU A 693 -10.81 21.10 31.74
C LEU A 693 -12.21 21.23 32.39
N ASN A 694 -12.32 21.07 33.70
CA ASN A 694 -13.59 21.16 34.42
C ASN A 694 -14.18 22.58 34.54
N ARG A 695 -13.43 23.62 34.13
CA ARG A 695 -13.87 25.03 34.19
C ARG A 695 -13.81 25.77 32.85
N ALA A 696 -13.25 25.13 31.83
CA ALA A 696 -13.06 25.72 30.50
C ALA A 696 -13.07 24.61 29.45
N ASN A 697 -14.10 24.60 28.59
CA ASN A 697 -14.16 23.77 27.40
C ASN A 697 -13.95 24.63 26.16
N TYR A 698 -13.63 23.96 25.05
CA TYR A 698 -13.44 24.59 23.76
C TYR A 698 -14.23 23.86 22.68
N MET A 699 -14.62 24.60 21.65
CA MET A 699 -15.13 24.05 20.41
C MET A 699 -14.34 24.62 19.26
N VAL A 700 -13.96 23.78 18.29
CA VAL A 700 -13.38 24.19 17.02
C VAL A 700 -14.28 23.69 15.90
N GLY A 701 -14.92 24.63 15.19
CA GLY A 701 -15.66 24.31 13.97
C GLY A 701 -14.70 24.22 12.80
N ILE A 702 -14.85 23.19 11.97
CA ILE A 702 -13.97 22.89 10.84
C ILE A 702 -14.85 22.75 9.59
N SER A 703 -14.48 23.48 8.54
CA SER A 703 -15.11 23.43 7.23
C SER A 703 -14.11 22.92 6.21
N THR A 704 -14.32 21.70 5.72
CA THR A 704 -13.41 21.09 4.73
C THR A 704 -13.62 21.65 3.32
N ARG A 705 -14.77 22.27 3.06
CA ARG A 705 -15.08 23.04 1.85
C ARG A 705 -15.96 24.25 2.22
N PRO A 706 -15.34 25.39 2.58
CA PRO A 706 -16.03 26.62 2.94
C PRO A 706 -17.02 27.07 1.86
N GLY A 707 -18.26 27.35 2.27
CA GLY A 707 -19.36 27.83 1.43
C GLY A 707 -20.21 26.73 0.80
N TYR A 708 -19.86 25.45 0.98
CA TYR A 708 -20.54 24.33 0.30
C TYR A 708 -21.28 23.37 1.23
N PHE A 709 -20.74 23.08 2.41
CA PHE A 709 -21.24 22.00 3.28
C PHE A 709 -21.39 22.43 4.74
N GLY A 710 -22.34 21.79 5.41
CA GLY A 710 -22.48 21.81 6.86
C GLY A 710 -23.34 22.96 7.39
N SER A 711 -23.42 23.05 8.71
CA SER A 711 -24.25 24.05 9.38
C SER A 711 -23.59 25.42 9.47
N ARG A 712 -24.36 26.51 9.40
CA ARG A 712 -23.89 27.88 9.68
C ARG A 712 -24.02 28.28 11.13
N ILE A 713 -24.96 27.69 11.87
CA ILE A 713 -25.20 28.01 13.27
C ILE A 713 -24.50 26.98 14.17
N LEU A 714 -23.74 27.47 15.14
CA LEU A 714 -23.16 26.62 16.17
C LEU A 714 -24.25 26.09 17.13
N PRO A 715 -24.53 24.77 17.17
CA PRO A 715 -25.60 24.23 17.97
C PRO A 715 -25.47 24.54 19.46
N GLY A 716 -26.55 25.10 20.00
CA GLY A 716 -26.82 25.49 21.40
C GLY A 716 -25.73 26.25 22.15
N ILE A 717 -25.02 27.09 21.42
CA ILE A 717 -24.41 28.28 21.97
C ILE A 717 -25.39 29.46 21.85
N VAL A 718 -25.48 30.28 22.90
CA VAL A 718 -26.25 31.53 22.94
C VAL A 718 -25.34 32.76 23.16
N PRO A 719 -25.61 33.89 22.49
CA PRO A 719 -26.51 34.02 21.33
C PRO A 719 -26.06 33.09 20.19
N HIS A 720 -26.96 32.76 19.25
CA HIS A 720 -26.63 31.87 18.14
C HIS A 720 -25.43 32.42 17.37
N LEU A 721 -24.32 31.69 17.41
CA LEU A 721 -23.11 32.09 16.72
C LEU A 721 -23.14 31.58 15.28
N ARG A 722 -22.94 32.50 14.35
CA ARG A 722 -23.07 32.23 12.92
C ARG A 722 -21.71 32.26 12.22
N TYR A 723 -21.35 31.16 11.57
CA TYR A 723 -20.18 31.05 10.72
C TYR A 723 -20.61 31.09 9.23
N PRO A 724 -20.34 32.18 8.49
CA PRO A 724 -20.92 32.39 7.15
C PRO A 724 -20.64 31.28 6.14
N GLU A 725 -19.45 30.68 6.23
CA GLU A 725 -18.97 29.64 5.31
C GLU A 725 -19.57 28.25 5.59
N GLY A 726 -20.28 28.06 6.70
CA GLY A 726 -20.67 26.73 7.17
C GLY A 726 -19.50 25.89 7.68
N PHE A 727 -19.77 24.91 8.53
CA PHE A 727 -18.79 23.96 9.05
C PHE A 727 -19.41 22.57 9.16
N ASN A 728 -18.66 21.54 8.76
CA ASN A 728 -19.14 20.17 8.65
C ASN A 728 -18.52 19.23 9.70
N PHE A 729 -17.56 19.72 10.49
CA PHE A 729 -17.09 19.03 11.68
C PHE A 729 -17.02 19.96 12.89
N LEU A 730 -17.27 19.40 14.07
CA LEU A 730 -17.20 20.10 15.35
C LEU A 730 -16.30 19.33 16.32
N LEU A 731 -15.13 19.87 16.60
CA LEU A 731 -14.22 19.36 17.63
C LEU A 731 -14.61 19.94 18.99
N HIS A 732 -15.20 19.13 19.86
CA HIS A 732 -15.45 19.49 21.25
C HIS A 732 -14.30 19.02 22.14
N VAL A 733 -13.74 19.93 22.94
CA VAL A 733 -12.62 19.67 23.84
C VAL A 733 -13.09 19.81 25.28
N GLY A 734 -13.46 18.66 25.87
CA GLY A 734 -13.97 18.55 27.25
C GLY A 734 -12.99 17.96 28.26
N GLY A 735 -11.74 17.71 27.85
CA GLY A 735 -10.72 17.06 28.66
C GLY A 735 -10.47 15.60 28.27
N VAL A 736 -9.62 14.91 29.05
CA VAL A 736 -9.26 13.51 28.83
C VAL A 736 -10.50 12.63 28.90
N GLY A 737 -10.73 11.80 27.87
CA GLY A 737 -11.91 10.93 27.75
C GLY A 737 -13.21 11.61 27.32
N LYS A 738 -13.25 12.95 27.22
CA LYS A 738 -14.45 13.74 26.86
C LYS A 738 -14.29 14.58 25.58
N THR A 739 -13.13 14.48 24.93
CA THR A 739 -12.82 15.20 23.70
C THR A 739 -13.26 14.38 22.50
N LYS A 740 -14.05 14.98 21.61
CA LYS A 740 -14.69 14.31 20.47
C LYS A 740 -14.66 15.18 19.22
N LEU A 741 -14.51 14.56 18.06
CA LEU A 741 -14.77 15.16 16.76
C LEU A 741 -16.10 14.64 16.22
N LEU A 742 -17.04 15.54 15.97
CA LEU A 742 -18.37 15.23 15.48
C LEU A 742 -18.51 15.65 14.03
N VAL A 743 -19.45 15.03 13.32
CA VAL A 743 -19.77 15.34 11.93
C VAL A 743 -21.17 15.94 11.85
N ASP A 744 -21.34 16.91 10.96
CA ASP A 744 -22.64 17.43 10.58
C ASP A 744 -23.51 16.31 9.96
N SER A 745 -24.73 16.10 10.47
CA SER A 745 -25.59 14.99 10.08
C SER A 745 -25.96 15.01 8.60
N ASN A 746 -25.95 16.17 7.94
CA ASN A 746 -26.17 16.28 6.49
C ASN A 746 -24.91 15.90 5.69
N TYR A 747 -23.72 16.13 6.24
CA TYR A 747 -22.45 15.73 5.62
C TYR A 747 -22.06 14.26 5.84
N ASN A 748 -22.60 13.58 6.85
CA ASN A 748 -22.26 12.19 7.15
C ASN A 748 -22.73 11.21 6.04
N PRO A 749 -21.82 10.52 5.32
CA PRO A 749 -22.21 9.58 4.27
C PRO A 749 -22.81 8.28 4.81
N TYR A 750 -22.76 8.02 6.12
CA TYR A 750 -23.26 6.78 6.72
C TYR A 750 -24.61 6.98 7.44
N GLY A 751 -25.46 5.96 7.42
CA GLY A 751 -26.78 5.96 8.06
C GLY A 751 -27.25 4.57 8.45
N LEU A 752 -28.15 4.51 9.43
CA LEU A 752 -28.81 3.28 9.88
C LEU A 752 -30.13 3.08 9.13
N TRP A 753 -30.31 1.91 8.54
CA TRP A 753 -31.49 1.56 7.75
C TRP A 753 -32.22 0.37 8.35
N PRO A 754 -33.56 0.39 8.46
CA PRO A 754 -34.31 -0.77 8.89
C PRO A 754 -34.24 -1.88 7.84
N VAL A 755 -34.02 -3.12 8.29
CA VAL A 755 -34.12 -4.31 7.44
C VAL A 755 -35.60 -4.61 7.21
N GLY A 756 -36.00 -4.81 5.94
CA GLY A 756 -37.38 -5.09 5.56
C GLY A 756 -37.88 -6.44 6.10
N GLY A 757 -39.20 -6.61 6.20
CA GLY A 757 -39.80 -7.92 6.49
C GLY A 757 -40.08 -8.25 7.97
N GLY A 758 -40.17 -7.24 8.84
CA GLY A 758 -40.69 -7.40 10.21
C GLY A 758 -39.65 -7.75 11.29
N SER A 759 -38.35 -7.69 10.98
CA SER A 759 -37.29 -8.09 11.91
C SER A 759 -36.96 -7.05 13.01
N ASN A 760 -37.50 -5.82 12.96
CA ASN A 760 -37.10 -4.68 13.82
C ASN A 760 -35.58 -4.38 13.81
N ARG A 761 -34.83 -4.94 12.86
CA ARG A 761 -33.37 -4.83 12.78
C ARG A 761 -32.93 -3.63 11.96
N VAL A 762 -31.71 -3.17 12.21
CA VAL A 762 -31.07 -2.08 11.44
C VAL A 762 -29.67 -2.45 10.96
N GLU A 763 -29.33 -2.03 9.75
CA GLU A 763 -28.00 -2.17 9.13
C GLU A 763 -27.35 -0.80 8.94
N LEU A 764 -26.04 -0.71 9.16
CA LEU A 764 -25.28 0.50 8.85
C LEU A 764 -24.88 0.45 7.37
N GLY A 765 -25.23 1.48 6.62
CA GLY A 765 -24.90 1.56 5.20
C GLY A 765 -24.59 2.98 4.77
N ILE A 766 -24.19 3.14 3.51
CA ILE A 766 -23.95 4.45 2.90
C ILE A 766 -25.30 5.06 2.51
N ARG A 767 -25.51 6.35 2.78
CA ARG A 767 -26.72 7.10 2.41
C ARG A 767 -26.74 7.36 0.91
N VAL A 768 -27.84 6.97 0.25
CA VAL A 768 -27.98 7.04 -1.20
C VAL A 768 -29.38 7.54 -1.60
N PRO A 769 -29.48 8.55 -2.49
CA PRO A 769 -28.42 9.50 -2.82
C PRO A 769 -28.14 10.41 -1.60
N SER A 770 -26.92 10.91 -1.50
CA SER A 770 -26.57 11.94 -0.51
C SER A 770 -25.96 13.13 -1.22
N LYS A 771 -26.51 14.32 -1.02
CA LYS A 771 -26.01 15.59 -1.59
C LYS A 771 -25.90 16.64 -0.49
N PRO A 772 -24.84 16.58 0.34
CA PRO A 772 -24.61 17.56 1.38
C PRO A 772 -24.61 18.98 0.83
N ALA A 773 -25.16 19.90 1.62
CA ALA A 773 -25.21 21.32 1.31
C ALA A 773 -24.94 22.16 2.57
N VAL A 774 -24.69 23.45 2.38
CA VAL A 774 -24.63 24.39 3.48
C VAL A 774 -26.05 24.72 3.93
N GLU A 775 -26.33 24.54 5.21
CA GLU A 775 -27.63 24.79 5.82
C GLU A 775 -27.51 25.83 6.92
N GLU A 776 -28.60 26.55 7.20
CA GLU A 776 -28.57 27.53 8.29
C GLU A 776 -28.42 26.82 9.64
N TRP A 777 -29.07 25.65 9.81
CA TRP A 777 -28.94 24.81 10.99
C TRP A 777 -29.04 23.33 10.60
N SER A 778 -28.17 22.49 11.18
CA SER A 778 -28.20 21.03 11.07
C SER A 778 -27.55 20.43 12.32
N PRO A 779 -28.01 19.25 12.80
CA PRO A 779 -27.44 18.63 13.99
C PRO A 779 -26.06 18.02 13.71
N PHE A 780 -25.31 17.78 14.79
CA PHE A 780 -24.02 17.09 14.77
C PHE A 780 -24.16 15.73 15.44
N GLU A 781 -23.49 14.72 14.90
CA GLU A 781 -23.57 13.34 15.36
C GLU A 781 -22.19 12.68 15.43
N GLU A 782 -22.15 11.53 16.11
CA GLU A 782 -20.97 10.71 16.17
C GLU A 782 -20.76 9.90 14.88
N MET A 783 -19.50 9.69 14.51
CA MET A 783 -19.12 8.92 13.33
C MET A 783 -19.08 7.42 13.65
N VAL A 784 -20.21 6.74 13.49
CA VAL A 784 -20.35 5.30 13.76
C VAL A 784 -19.93 4.47 12.55
N VAL A 785 -19.12 3.43 12.79
CA VAL A 785 -18.77 2.40 11.81
C VAL A 785 -19.14 1.01 12.32
N GLU A 786 -19.39 0.07 11.39
CA GLU A 786 -19.64 -1.35 11.66
C GLU A 786 -18.39 -2.14 11.28
N THR A 787 -17.86 -2.91 12.23
CA THR A 787 -16.55 -3.58 12.12
C THR A 787 -16.71 -5.07 11.89
N ASN A 788 -17.46 -5.73 12.78
CA ASN A 788 -17.89 -7.11 12.60
C ASN A 788 -19.33 -7.06 12.08
N SER A 789 -19.54 -7.56 10.87
CA SER A 789 -20.87 -7.68 10.28
C SER A 789 -21.72 -8.71 11.03
N LEU A 790 -23.04 -8.60 10.87
CA LEU A 790 -23.96 -9.67 11.25
C LEU A 790 -23.52 -10.99 10.61
N TRP A 791 -23.63 -12.08 11.36
CA TRP A 791 -23.37 -13.40 10.83
C TRP A 791 -24.28 -14.49 11.41
N PHE A 792 -24.24 -15.68 10.83
CA PHE A 792 -24.98 -16.84 11.32
C PHE A 792 -24.12 -18.11 11.37
N GLY A 793 -24.33 -18.91 12.41
CA GLY A 793 -23.85 -20.28 12.48
C GLY A 793 -24.67 -21.23 11.61
N ARG A 794 -24.14 -22.42 11.33
CA ARG A 794 -24.81 -23.45 10.51
C ARG A 794 -26.14 -23.91 11.10
N ASP A 795 -26.30 -23.77 12.40
CA ASP A 795 -27.51 -24.07 13.18
C ASP A 795 -28.55 -22.94 13.16
N GLY A 796 -28.22 -21.78 12.57
CA GLY A 796 -29.07 -20.58 12.55
C GLY A 796 -28.81 -19.61 13.70
N THR A 797 -27.86 -19.88 14.59
CA THR A 797 -27.47 -18.96 15.66
C THR A 797 -26.98 -17.64 15.07
N ALA A 798 -27.60 -16.52 15.46
CA ALA A 798 -27.25 -15.19 14.97
C ALA A 798 -26.18 -14.53 15.83
N PHE A 799 -25.14 -14.00 15.20
CA PHE A 799 -24.09 -13.18 15.83
C PHE A 799 -24.31 -11.72 15.45
N PRO A 800 -24.68 -10.85 16.40
CA PRO A 800 -25.03 -9.46 16.10
C PRO A 800 -23.81 -8.66 15.61
N PRO A 801 -24.05 -7.63 14.77
CA PRO A 801 -22.97 -6.76 14.32
C PRO A 801 -22.35 -5.97 15.48
N GLN A 802 -21.07 -5.63 15.35
CA GLN A 802 -20.35 -4.80 16.32
C GLN A 802 -19.98 -3.46 15.70
N ARG A 803 -20.31 -2.39 16.41
CA ARG A 803 -20.13 -1.00 15.96
C ARG A 803 -19.36 -0.20 17.00
N TYR A 804 -18.61 0.80 16.54
CA TYR A 804 -18.00 1.79 17.41
C TYR A 804 -18.01 3.17 16.78
N SER A 805 -17.84 4.18 17.62
CA SER A 805 -17.72 5.58 17.22
C SER A 805 -16.25 5.95 17.03
N ARG A 806 -15.92 6.56 15.89
CA ARG A 806 -14.61 7.15 15.59
C ARG A 806 -14.46 8.57 16.14
N SER A 807 -15.52 9.14 16.73
CA SER A 807 -15.53 10.49 17.25
C SER A 807 -14.61 10.74 18.46
N PRO A 808 -14.49 9.82 19.45
CA PRO A 808 -13.61 10.04 20.59
C PRO A 808 -12.13 10.21 20.19
N LEU A 809 -11.49 11.27 20.69
CA LEU A 809 -10.08 11.55 20.45
C LEU A 809 -9.20 11.12 21.62
N ARG A 810 -8.08 10.48 21.31
CA ARG A 810 -7.19 9.84 22.29
C ARG A 810 -6.12 10.81 22.78
N TYR A 811 -6.01 10.97 24.09
CA TYR A 811 -5.03 11.84 24.73
C TYR A 811 -3.74 11.07 25.05
N GLY A 812 -2.58 11.62 24.69
CA GLY A 812 -1.30 11.05 25.10
C GLY A 812 -0.08 11.69 24.42
N PRO A 813 1.13 11.47 24.95
CA PRO A 813 2.38 11.85 24.30
C PRO A 813 2.74 10.89 23.15
N LEU A 814 3.48 11.41 22.16
CA LEU A 814 3.97 10.63 21.00
C LEU A 814 5.48 10.37 21.03
N ASP A 815 6.18 10.80 22.07
CA ASP A 815 7.59 10.44 22.23
C ASP A 815 7.68 8.97 22.68
N PRO A 816 8.30 8.06 21.89
CA PRO A 816 8.44 6.65 22.26
C PRO A 816 9.19 6.42 23.57
N ASN A 817 9.98 7.41 24.03
CA ASN A 817 10.71 7.37 25.30
C ASN A 817 9.86 7.79 26.50
N ASP A 818 8.66 8.36 26.27
CA ASP A 818 7.74 8.70 27.34
C ASP A 818 7.12 7.41 27.93
N PRO A 819 7.08 7.24 29.27
CA PRO A 819 6.38 6.11 29.89
C PRO A 819 4.91 6.02 29.47
N GLN A 820 4.24 7.15 29.26
CA GLN A 820 2.86 7.27 28.80
C GLN A 820 2.70 7.29 27.28
N TYR A 821 3.77 6.99 26.53
CA TYR A 821 3.75 6.94 25.05
C TYR A 821 2.53 6.21 24.51
N ASP A 822 1.86 6.86 23.56
CA ASP A 822 0.68 6.35 22.91
C ASP A 822 0.71 6.69 21.42
N SER A 823 1.12 5.73 20.61
CA SER A 823 1.21 5.91 19.16
C SER A 823 -0.13 6.23 18.49
N LEU A 824 -1.25 5.99 19.18
CA LEU A 824 -2.61 6.27 18.71
C LEU A 824 -3.15 7.62 19.19
N ALA A 825 -2.41 8.37 20.02
CA ALA A 825 -2.86 9.66 20.53
C ALA A 825 -3.17 10.63 19.38
N THR A 826 -4.31 11.29 19.41
CA THR A 826 -4.70 12.31 18.42
C THR A 826 -4.66 13.73 18.99
N TRP A 827 -4.48 13.87 20.29
CA TRP A 827 -4.30 15.17 20.92
C TRP A 827 -3.46 15.11 22.22
N SER A 828 -2.84 16.22 22.57
CA SER A 828 -1.99 16.36 23.76
C SER A 828 -2.07 17.79 24.32
N ALA A 829 -1.49 17.99 25.50
CA ALA A 829 -1.40 19.29 26.14
C ALA A 829 0.07 19.70 26.28
N ASP A 830 0.38 20.93 25.89
CA ASP A 830 1.66 21.57 26.15
C ASP A 830 1.47 22.63 27.26
N PHE A 831 1.81 22.24 28.48
CA PHE A 831 1.74 23.12 29.64
C PHE A 831 2.80 24.24 29.64
N GLN A 832 3.90 24.09 28.89
CA GLN A 832 4.94 25.14 28.83
C GLN A 832 4.45 26.34 28.02
N SER A 833 3.71 26.06 26.95
CA SER A 833 3.16 27.10 26.06
C SER A 833 1.66 27.33 26.20
N ASN A 834 1.04 26.75 27.23
CA ASN A 834 -0.41 26.79 27.48
C ASN A 834 -1.25 26.46 26.24
N SER A 835 -0.93 25.33 25.60
CA SER A 835 -1.51 24.96 24.31
C SER A 835 -2.13 23.57 24.32
N LEU A 836 -3.19 23.42 23.54
CA LEU A 836 -3.75 22.13 23.17
C LEU A 836 -3.34 21.83 21.73
N ILE A 837 -2.75 20.66 21.50
CA ILE A 837 -2.21 20.26 20.19
C ILE A 837 -2.99 19.04 19.70
N PHE A 838 -3.43 19.08 18.44
CA PHE A 838 -4.19 18.02 17.80
C PHE A 838 -3.48 17.57 16.53
N ARG A 839 -3.57 16.28 16.22
CA ARG A 839 -3.28 15.70 14.91
C ARG A 839 -4.51 14.91 14.48
N LEU A 840 -5.27 15.46 13.55
CA LEU A 840 -6.52 14.87 13.08
C LEU A 840 -6.23 14.12 11.78
N PRO A 841 -6.49 12.79 11.69
CA PRO A 841 -6.30 12.06 10.45
C PRO A 841 -7.12 12.70 9.32
N TRP A 842 -6.53 12.85 8.13
CA TRP A 842 -7.27 13.41 6.98
C TRP A 842 -8.56 12.65 6.69
N ALA A 843 -8.51 11.32 6.75
CA ALA A 843 -9.67 10.45 6.54
C ALA A 843 -10.78 10.65 7.59
N LEU A 844 -10.45 11.08 8.82
CA LEU A 844 -11.45 11.37 9.85
C LEU A 844 -12.26 12.64 9.53
N LEU A 845 -11.71 13.52 8.68
CA LEU A 845 -12.36 14.73 8.18
C LEU A 845 -13.00 14.51 6.78
N PHE A 846 -13.11 13.26 6.33
CA PHE A 846 -13.57 12.90 4.98
C PHE A 846 -12.82 13.65 3.86
N VAL A 847 -11.55 13.97 4.10
CA VAL A 847 -10.61 14.39 3.05
C VAL A 847 -10.20 13.11 2.33
N THR A 848 -10.55 13.01 1.05
CA THR A 848 -10.42 11.77 0.26
C THR A 848 -9.04 11.64 -0.38
N ASP A 849 -8.37 12.77 -0.62
CA ASP A 849 -6.98 12.83 -1.03
C ASP A 849 -6.38 14.21 -0.66
N PRO A 850 -5.60 14.31 0.43
CA PRO A 850 -4.95 15.57 0.79
C PRO A 850 -3.88 15.97 -0.23
N SER A 851 -3.28 15.04 -0.98
CA SER A 851 -2.22 15.33 -1.94
C SER A 851 -2.70 16.16 -3.14
N SER A 852 -3.98 16.03 -3.51
CA SER A 852 -4.63 16.87 -4.54
C SER A 852 -5.80 17.70 -4.01
N ARG A 853 -5.93 17.83 -2.68
CA ARG A 853 -6.95 18.62 -1.98
C ARG A 853 -8.38 18.19 -2.30
N GLN A 854 -8.66 16.90 -2.31
CA GLN A 854 -10.00 16.36 -2.54
C GLN A 854 -10.71 16.06 -1.21
N VAL A 855 -12.01 16.36 -1.16
CA VAL A 855 -12.90 16.09 -0.03
C VAL A 855 -14.18 15.44 -0.52
N TYR A 856 -14.86 14.68 0.35
CA TYR A 856 -16.16 14.07 0.02
C TYR A 856 -17.18 15.13 -0.42
N ALA A 857 -17.90 14.84 -1.50
CA ALA A 857 -18.84 15.77 -2.14
C ALA A 857 -20.28 15.25 -2.14
N GLU A 858 -20.48 14.03 -2.63
CA GLU A 858 -21.81 13.41 -2.75
C GLU A 858 -21.70 11.89 -2.87
N THR A 859 -22.80 11.20 -2.61
CA THR A 859 -22.97 9.77 -2.88
C THR A 859 -24.07 9.58 -3.92
N VAL A 860 -23.73 8.97 -5.04
CA VAL A 860 -24.68 8.66 -6.14
C VAL A 860 -25.23 7.24 -6.00
N SER A 861 -24.38 6.29 -5.64
CA SER A 861 -24.74 4.90 -5.33
C SER A 861 -23.82 4.33 -4.26
N PRO A 862 -24.10 3.16 -3.67
CA PRO A 862 -23.22 2.54 -2.66
C PRO A 862 -21.78 2.29 -3.16
N LEU A 863 -21.59 2.19 -4.48
CA LEU A 863 -20.29 1.97 -5.12
C LEU A 863 -19.70 3.25 -5.74
N GLN A 864 -20.41 4.38 -5.70
CA GLN A 864 -20.02 5.62 -6.36
C GLN A 864 -20.15 6.80 -5.40
N LEU A 865 -19.04 7.07 -4.71
CA LEU A 865 -18.82 8.30 -3.97
C LEU A 865 -17.99 9.24 -4.85
N HIS A 866 -18.31 10.52 -4.79
CA HIS A 866 -17.58 11.55 -5.51
C HIS A 866 -16.87 12.48 -4.55
N SER A 867 -15.72 12.96 -5.00
CA SER A 867 -14.95 13.99 -4.32
C SER A 867 -14.96 15.28 -5.13
N MET A 868 -14.66 16.37 -4.45
CA MET A 868 -14.43 17.67 -5.07
C MET A 868 -13.19 18.33 -4.50
N THR A 869 -12.59 19.21 -5.29
CA THR A 869 -11.40 19.95 -4.86
C THR A 869 -11.80 20.99 -3.82
N THR A 870 -11.06 21.13 -2.72
CA THR A 870 -11.21 22.20 -1.73
C THR A 870 -10.27 23.38 -1.98
N THR A 871 -10.72 24.61 -1.66
CA THR A 871 -9.87 25.81 -1.63
C THR A 871 -9.01 25.89 -0.37
N GLY A 872 -9.35 25.12 0.66
CA GLY A 872 -8.68 25.09 1.96
C GLY A 872 -9.62 24.67 3.08
N ILE A 873 -9.11 24.59 4.30
CA ILE A 873 -9.90 24.33 5.51
C ILE A 873 -10.15 25.66 6.21
N ALA A 874 -11.42 26.01 6.45
CA ALA A 874 -11.74 27.16 7.30
C ALA A 874 -12.02 26.69 8.73
N LEU A 875 -11.56 27.45 9.71
CA LEU A 875 -11.75 27.12 11.12
C LEU A 875 -12.22 28.32 11.92
N PHE A 876 -12.91 28.05 13.01
CA PHE A 876 -13.07 28.96 14.14
C PHE A 876 -12.93 28.18 15.45
N ALA A 877 -12.63 28.88 16.54
CA ALA A 877 -12.63 28.34 17.88
C ALA A 877 -13.46 29.22 18.81
N ILE A 878 -14.11 28.61 19.80
CA ILE A 878 -14.71 29.30 20.94
C ILE A 878 -14.31 28.61 22.24
N SER A 879 -14.41 29.35 23.33
CA SER A 879 -14.35 28.82 24.69
C SER A 879 -15.66 29.08 25.42
N PHE A 880 -15.96 28.26 26.43
CA PHE A 880 -17.15 28.42 27.27
C PHE A 880 -16.94 27.72 28.62
N ALA A 881 -17.80 28.05 29.59
CA ALA A 881 -17.87 27.29 30.83
C ALA A 881 -18.60 25.96 30.60
N PRO A 882 -18.03 24.80 30.98
CA PRO A 882 -18.65 23.51 30.74
C PRO A 882 -19.99 23.39 31.47
N PRO A 883 -20.97 22.67 30.88
CA PRO A 883 -22.22 22.35 31.57
C PRO A 883 -21.99 21.46 32.79
N ALA A 884 -22.93 21.48 33.74
CA ALA A 884 -22.87 20.65 34.95
C ALA A 884 -22.94 19.14 34.66
N SER A 885 -23.58 18.75 33.55
CA SER A 885 -23.66 17.37 33.06
C SER A 885 -23.10 17.26 31.65
N GLU A 886 -22.52 16.12 31.31
CA GLU A 886 -22.07 15.87 29.95
C GLU A 886 -23.28 15.84 29.01
N PRO A 887 -23.20 16.55 27.88
CA PRO A 887 -24.37 16.76 27.04
C PRO A 887 -24.60 15.54 26.12
N ASP A 888 -25.86 15.21 25.86
CA ASP A 888 -26.22 14.18 24.88
C ASP A 888 -25.92 14.70 23.47
N TRP A 889 -24.93 14.10 22.81
CA TRP A 889 -24.46 14.58 21.51
C TRP A 889 -25.46 14.34 20.38
N GLY A 890 -26.37 13.36 20.52
CA GLY A 890 -27.47 13.15 19.56
C GLY A 890 -28.59 14.19 19.68
N ARG A 891 -28.55 15.02 20.73
CA ARG A 891 -29.51 16.10 21.02
C ARG A 891 -28.77 17.36 21.50
N PHE A 892 -27.60 17.62 20.92
CA PHE A 892 -26.66 18.60 21.44
C PHE A 892 -27.04 20.05 21.15
N PRO A 893 -26.97 20.93 22.17
CA PRO A 893 -27.30 20.73 23.57
C PRO A 893 -28.78 21.05 23.86
N SER A 894 -29.31 20.45 24.94
CA SER A 894 -30.61 20.77 25.52
C SER A 894 -30.60 22.02 26.43
N LEU A 895 -29.43 22.64 26.66
CA LEU A 895 -29.23 23.82 27.51
C LEU A 895 -28.41 24.90 26.77
N PRO A 896 -28.77 26.18 26.86
CA PRO A 896 -28.05 27.26 26.18
C PRO A 896 -26.71 27.56 26.88
N LEU A 897 -25.58 27.31 26.21
CA LEU A 897 -24.24 27.63 26.69
C LEU A 897 -23.79 29.00 26.18
N ALA A 898 -23.17 29.83 27.02
CA ALA A 898 -22.63 31.11 26.59
C ALA A 898 -21.15 30.99 26.19
N ALA A 899 -20.83 31.37 24.95
CA ALA A 899 -19.43 31.53 24.54
C ALA A 899 -18.79 32.68 25.32
N THR A 900 -17.58 32.47 25.82
CA THR A 900 -16.83 33.47 26.60
C THR A 900 -15.70 34.10 25.81
N ASP A 901 -15.19 33.41 24.78
CA ASP A 901 -14.20 33.96 23.88
C ASP A 901 -14.22 33.26 22.52
N SER A 902 -13.62 33.87 21.50
CA SER A 902 -13.60 33.34 20.12
C SER A 902 -12.35 33.66 19.31
N LEU A 903 -12.06 32.84 18.31
CA LEU A 903 -11.09 33.07 17.23
C LEU A 903 -11.74 32.64 15.89
N PRO A 904 -11.98 33.52 14.91
CA PRO A 904 -11.73 34.96 14.96
C PRO A 904 -12.76 35.69 15.85
N ALA A 905 -12.70 37.02 15.89
CA ALA A 905 -13.65 37.82 16.65
C ALA A 905 -15.08 37.68 16.09
N ILE A 906 -16.06 37.79 16.98
CA ILE A 906 -17.49 37.79 16.64
C ILE A 906 -18.00 39.23 16.61
N GLY A 907 -18.79 39.55 15.58
CA GLY A 907 -19.47 40.83 15.43
C GLY A 907 -20.66 40.99 16.40
N ALA A 908 -21.22 42.20 16.45
CA ALA A 908 -22.37 42.50 17.33
C ALA A 908 -23.64 41.68 16.99
N ASP A 909 -23.74 41.15 15.78
CA ASP A 909 -24.84 40.32 15.27
C ASP A 909 -24.66 38.82 15.57
N GLY A 910 -23.58 38.43 16.26
CA GLY A 910 -23.26 37.02 16.52
C GLY A 910 -22.55 36.32 15.36
N THR A 911 -22.19 37.03 14.29
CA THR A 911 -21.50 36.46 13.14
C THR A 911 -19.97 36.52 13.32
N PHE A 912 -19.25 35.44 13.02
CA PHE A 912 -17.79 35.47 12.98
C PHE A 912 -17.28 36.41 11.89
N ALA A 913 -16.37 37.32 12.25
CA ALA A 913 -15.78 38.30 11.34
C ALA A 913 -14.33 37.97 11.01
N GLY A 914 -13.89 38.25 9.78
CA GLY A 914 -12.49 38.04 9.38
C GLY A 914 -12.08 36.57 9.32
N THR A 915 -12.99 35.70 8.88
CA THR A 915 -12.74 34.28 8.66
C THR A 915 -11.56 34.08 7.70
N ARG A 916 -10.73 33.07 7.99
CA ARG A 916 -9.54 32.72 7.22
C ARG A 916 -9.51 31.24 6.96
N MET A 917 -8.77 30.85 5.93
CA MET A 917 -8.60 29.47 5.53
C MET A 917 -7.13 29.06 5.63
N TYR A 918 -6.91 27.84 6.10
CA TYR A 918 -5.66 27.12 5.92
C TYR A 918 -5.63 26.49 4.53
N THR A 919 -4.53 26.69 3.82
CA THR A 919 -4.29 26.12 2.49
C THR A 919 -2.88 25.55 2.47
N TRP A 920 -2.72 24.40 1.81
CA TRP A 920 -1.47 23.70 1.67
C TRP A 920 -1.17 23.41 0.21
N THR A 921 0.10 23.15 -0.08
CA THR A 921 0.53 22.73 -1.41
C THR A 921 0.30 21.23 -1.56
N GLY A 922 -0.37 20.82 -2.64
CA GLY A 922 -0.46 19.41 -3.00
C GLY A 922 0.91 18.82 -3.36
N TRP A 923 0.98 17.50 -3.50
CA TRP A 923 2.23 16.80 -3.75
C TRP A 923 2.02 15.59 -4.66
N ASP A 924 3.02 15.26 -5.47
CA ASP A 924 3.03 14.06 -6.32
C ASP A 924 4.11 13.04 -5.87
N THR A 925 4.81 13.35 -4.78
CA THR A 925 5.86 12.52 -4.18
C THR A 925 5.92 12.81 -2.68
N VAL A 926 6.17 11.79 -1.87
CA VAL A 926 6.32 11.92 -0.42
C VAL A 926 7.80 12.00 -0.02
N LYS A 927 8.10 12.67 1.10
CA LYS A 927 9.45 12.73 1.68
C LYS A 927 9.41 12.32 3.13
N LEU A 928 9.85 11.09 3.39
CA LEU A 928 9.66 10.44 4.69
C LEU A 928 10.99 9.92 5.23
N SER A 929 11.06 9.79 6.56
CA SER A 929 12.14 9.11 7.25
C SER A 929 11.64 7.84 7.92
N GLY A 930 12.33 6.72 7.65
CA GLY A 930 11.99 5.44 8.23
C GLY A 930 12.54 5.22 9.64
N ARG A 931 11.79 4.52 10.50
CA ARG A 931 12.26 4.02 11.81
C ARG A 931 11.62 2.69 12.17
N LEU A 932 12.24 1.97 13.10
CA LEU A 932 11.64 0.79 13.72
C LEU A 932 10.53 1.24 14.70
N LYS A 933 9.42 0.49 14.75
CA LYS A 933 8.34 0.70 15.73
C LYS A 933 8.77 0.30 17.14
N ALA A 934 8.23 0.99 18.15
CA ALA A 934 8.60 0.83 19.56
C ALA A 934 8.40 -0.60 20.09
N GLY A 935 7.47 -1.38 19.52
CA GLY A 935 7.21 -2.76 19.91
C GLY A 935 8.24 -3.79 19.44
N ALA A 936 9.10 -3.45 18.49
CA ALA A 936 10.00 -4.43 17.85
C ALA A 936 10.97 -5.10 18.84
N ALA A 937 11.28 -4.46 19.97
CA ALA A 937 12.13 -5.05 21.02
C ALA A 937 11.50 -6.29 21.67
N ALA A 938 10.17 -6.32 21.85
CA ALA A 938 9.47 -7.48 22.40
C ALA A 938 9.55 -8.67 21.44
N LEU A 939 9.34 -8.43 20.14
CA LEU A 939 9.50 -9.44 19.11
C LEU A 939 10.94 -9.95 19.01
N GLN A 940 11.93 -9.05 19.04
CA GLN A 940 13.35 -9.42 19.02
C GLN A 940 13.72 -10.38 20.17
N LYS A 941 13.18 -10.13 21.37
CA LYS A 941 13.36 -11.04 22.50
C LYS A 941 12.76 -12.42 22.19
N SER A 942 11.51 -12.47 21.73
CA SER A 942 10.83 -13.72 21.39
C SER A 942 11.59 -14.53 20.31
N PHE A 943 12.08 -13.87 19.25
CA PHE A 943 12.90 -14.51 18.20
C PHE A 943 14.21 -15.12 18.74
N ARG A 944 14.79 -14.56 19.79
CA ARG A 944 15.98 -15.15 20.43
C ARG A 944 15.64 -16.39 21.23
N ASP A 945 14.51 -16.37 21.92
CA ASP A 945 14.10 -17.39 22.90
C ASP A 945 13.50 -18.63 22.23
N VAL A 946 12.72 -18.48 21.15
CA VAL A 946 12.07 -19.64 20.51
C VAL A 946 13.07 -20.55 19.78
N ARG A 947 12.94 -21.84 20.06
CA ARG A 947 13.60 -22.98 19.41
C ARG A 947 12.50 -24.05 19.39
N GLY A 948 12.05 -24.53 18.22
CA GLY A 948 10.92 -25.46 18.12
C GLY A 948 10.96 -26.63 19.13
N LYS A 949 9.79 -27.21 19.46
CA LYS A 949 9.69 -28.36 20.37
C LYS A 949 10.61 -29.50 19.89
N ARG A 950 11.60 -29.83 20.71
CA ARG A 950 12.50 -30.98 20.52
C ARG A 950 11.92 -32.23 21.15
#